data_AF-A0A917JJ36-F1
#
_entry.id   AF-A0A917JJ36-F1
#
_cell.length_a   1.000
_cell.length_b   1.000
_cell.length_c   1.000
_cell.angle_alpha   90.00
_cell.angle_beta   90.00
_cell.angle_gamma   90.00
#
_symmetry.space_group_name_H-M   'P 1'
#
loop_
_entity.id
_entity.type
_entity.pdbx_description
1 polymer ?
#
loop_
_entity_poly.entity_id
_entity_poly.type
_entity_poly.pdbx_seq_one_letter_code
_entity_poly.pdbx_strand_id
1 'polypeptide(L)'
;MRDRSATPPPTTGRRRARRLGAYLGVASLAAAAVVADAGFSSVRTHAQPAAAARGPVGWEIYRDLGALARLRGDERSVQSSSYDRTGGNNDGFNGTYSCQRINDRGCVIAEHRGAGEITSIWSTREPWGDVTATGNIVVELDGRIVLDAPLIDVVDGRLGAPFVWPLVANADDAAGGVSIKVPMPFRRSMRVTVEHNPYFHHVDYRVFPNADGVRTFNPHETATDVIDRLRRFGVADPKPAVSGATSTRRDFDLPLGASVTVAELTGPRQISQLRMRLPQVVPSPQVVDDGYAYGQAGGSAFTMRVDPNNEGIRLIRRLDAQIADQVADVFVDGHPVGQWRSGPARPGEWGVEIIEVPAELTAGKSEVQITNRFVSSSLDVNEFRYDVHSRVDGEWVRTDVLDLGPDHPGEQSAHGYRVDNPVFARSKLIARYPHDPGQVAASDELLSTARIRITFDGQTTVDAPIGEFFGTGLGEHDVRSLMSSVDPGLDGWYTAWWPMPFAQHAVIEVVNGGGVPITGATAEVTSAPAEIGDDVGLFHATHRRGVTVQGQDWNFLDTGGAGTFYGVTHSMRGLIPPGAATLRDDEEHSVETYAANQRNYLEGDERFYVDGAAEPAWHGTGTEDFYESGWYFREGTTFSMPLHGNPSHEVSVDGCQYDCTGAYRILINDAVPFRTGLRAGIEHGPANDEPGDYSSTAYWYGARAGARPSVGLPQPPAEQPPRDLPEAPPVVPSRPPSEPETPETSTPETTGQDDGDTPPDVQQVVADVIRLHENRR
;
A
#
# COMPACT_ATOMS: atom_id res chain seq x y z
N MET A 1 53.35 28.28 -23.60
CA MET A 1 54.66 28.47 -22.94
C MET A 1 54.78 27.38 -21.87
N ARG A 2 55.84 26.57 -21.85
CA ARG A 2 56.95 26.61 -20.86
C ARG A 2 56.49 26.70 -19.39
N ASP A 3 56.93 25.82 -18.47
CA ASP A 3 57.84 24.67 -18.56
C ASP A 3 57.76 23.78 -17.28
N ARG A 4 58.27 22.52 -17.34
CA ARG A 4 58.64 21.60 -16.21
C ARG A 4 57.55 20.99 -15.29
N SER A 5 57.74 19.78 -14.70
CA SER A 5 58.64 18.64 -15.06
C SER A 5 58.37 17.33 -14.30
N ALA A 6 58.25 16.23 -15.05
CA ALA A 6 58.94 14.92 -14.92
C ALA A 6 58.82 13.99 -13.67
N THR A 7 58.80 12.69 -14.00
CA THR A 7 58.73 11.44 -13.20
C THR A 7 59.95 10.52 -13.51
N PRO A 8 60.13 9.25 -13.03
CA PRO A 8 59.60 8.52 -11.86
C PRO A 8 60.71 7.85 -10.92
N PRO A 9 60.96 6.51 -10.77
CA PRO A 9 61.29 5.82 -9.48
C PRO A 9 62.71 5.13 -9.52
N PRO A 10 63.10 3.93 -8.96
CA PRO A 10 62.44 2.88 -8.11
C PRO A 10 63.32 2.11 -7.04
N THR A 11 62.83 0.93 -6.61
CA THR A 11 63.53 -0.34 -6.20
C THR A 11 63.97 -0.69 -4.74
N THR A 12 63.26 -1.70 -4.18
CA THR A 12 63.69 -2.98 -3.52
C THR A 12 64.63 -3.06 -2.29
N GLY A 13 64.31 -4.00 -1.38
CA GLY A 13 65.22 -4.52 -0.34
C GLY A 13 64.79 -5.87 0.27
N ARG A 14 65.70 -6.85 0.38
CA ARG A 14 65.45 -8.23 0.89
C ARG A 14 66.70 -8.83 1.57
N ARG A 15 66.61 -9.31 2.82
CA ARG A 15 67.45 -10.35 3.50
C ARG A 15 66.91 -10.57 4.93
N ARG A 16 66.51 -11.78 5.38
CA ARG A 16 67.31 -12.97 5.77
C ARG A 16 68.24 -12.78 6.99
N ALA A 17 67.94 -13.44 8.11
CA ALA A 17 68.75 -14.54 8.65
C ALA A 17 68.04 -15.34 9.78
N ARG A 18 68.38 -16.63 9.91
CA ARG A 18 67.89 -17.58 10.94
C ARG A 18 68.66 -17.42 12.27
N ARG A 19 68.09 -17.94 13.37
CA ARG A 19 68.80 -18.90 14.25
C ARG A 19 67.83 -19.90 14.88
N LEU A 20 68.32 -21.11 15.15
CA LEU A 20 67.61 -22.20 15.84
C LEU A 20 68.08 -22.28 17.30
N GLY A 21 67.25 -22.87 18.17
CA GLY A 21 67.64 -23.30 19.51
C GLY A 21 66.54 -24.17 20.14
N ALA A 22 66.84 -25.44 20.40
CA ALA A 22 65.95 -26.39 21.06
C ALA A 22 66.79 -27.42 21.83
N TYR A 23 66.31 -27.90 23.00
CA TYR A 23 66.17 -29.33 23.34
C TYR A 23 65.84 -29.60 24.83
N LEU A 24 64.89 -30.53 25.03
CA LEU A 24 64.80 -31.62 26.05
C LEU A 24 64.84 -31.37 27.58
N GLY A 25 63.96 -32.13 28.26
CA GLY A 25 64.09 -32.57 29.67
C GLY A 25 63.26 -31.77 30.69
N VAL A 26 62.66 -32.36 31.74
CA VAL A 26 62.63 -33.75 32.26
C VAL A 26 61.25 -34.01 32.92
N ALA A 27 60.81 -35.27 33.04
CA ALA A 27 59.53 -35.66 33.65
C ALA A 27 59.67 -36.36 35.02
N SER A 28 58.72 -36.10 35.94
CA SER A 28 58.41 -36.80 37.21
C SER A 28 57.25 -36.04 37.90
N LEU A 29 56.37 -36.60 38.73
CA LEU A 29 56.03 -38.00 39.07
C LEU A 29 54.56 -38.03 39.54
N ALA A 30 53.92 -39.20 39.64
CA ALA A 30 52.48 -39.30 39.88
C ALA A 30 52.07 -39.39 41.37
N ALA A 31 50.87 -38.91 41.68
CA ALA A 31 50.07 -39.30 42.85
C ALA A 31 48.58 -39.31 42.46
N ALA A 32 47.87 -40.39 42.77
CA ALA A 32 46.44 -40.51 42.52
C ALA A 32 45.64 -40.37 43.82
N ALA A 33 44.53 -39.64 43.78
CA ALA A 33 43.55 -39.60 44.86
C ALA A 33 42.16 -39.76 44.24
N VAL A 34 41.49 -40.88 44.53
CA VAL A 34 40.07 -41.07 44.18
C VAL A 34 39.24 -40.63 45.38
N VAL A 35 38.56 -39.50 45.23
CA VAL A 35 37.41 -39.11 46.05
C VAL A 35 36.32 -38.70 45.07
N ALA A 36 35.14 -39.34 45.16
CA ALA A 36 33.98 -38.87 44.43
C ALA A 36 33.41 -37.66 45.17
N ASP A 37 33.23 -36.54 44.47
CA ASP A 37 32.49 -35.39 44.98
C ASP A 37 31.24 -35.16 44.12
N ALA A 38 30.23 -34.52 44.72
CA ALA A 38 28.88 -34.51 44.20
C ALA A 38 28.75 -33.72 42.89
N GLY A 39 27.79 -34.12 42.06
CA GLY A 39 27.44 -33.43 40.82
C GLY A 39 26.86 -32.05 41.09
N PHE A 40 27.73 -31.04 41.20
CA PHE A 40 27.33 -29.65 41.03
C PHE A 40 26.87 -29.46 39.59
N SER A 41 25.55 -29.55 39.41
CA SER A 41 24.89 -29.06 38.21
C SER A 41 25.38 -27.64 37.98
N SER A 42 26.11 -27.42 36.87
CA SER A 42 26.41 -26.09 36.42
C SER A 42 25.06 -25.45 36.10
N VAL A 43 24.58 -24.59 37.01
CA VAL A 43 23.40 -23.76 36.76
C VAL A 43 23.76 -22.89 35.57
N ARG A 44 23.37 -23.35 34.37
CA ARG A 44 23.21 -22.50 33.22
C ARG A 44 22.19 -21.47 33.66
N THR A 45 22.66 -20.28 34.03
CA THR A 45 21.82 -19.11 34.07
C THR A 45 21.18 -19.01 32.70
N HIS A 46 19.92 -19.43 32.59
CA HIS A 46 19.13 -19.15 31.42
C HIS A 46 19.13 -17.63 31.30
N ALA A 47 19.83 -17.11 30.28
CA ALA A 47 19.61 -15.76 29.85
C ALA A 47 18.11 -15.69 29.53
N GLN A 48 17.37 -14.82 30.24
CA GLN A 48 15.99 -14.57 29.88
C GLN A 48 15.97 -14.15 28.40
N PRO A 49 15.04 -14.68 27.58
CA PRO A 49 14.88 -14.25 26.19
C PRO A 49 14.29 -12.83 26.17
N ALA A 50 15.13 -11.85 26.46
CA ALA A 50 14.77 -10.44 26.55
C ALA A 50 14.88 -9.78 25.17
N ALA A 51 13.81 -9.10 24.75
CA ALA A 51 13.71 -8.29 23.53
C ALA A 51 13.72 -9.05 22.17
N ALA A 52 12.99 -10.17 22.06
CA ALA A 52 12.76 -10.87 20.78
C ALA A 52 11.33 -10.78 20.21
N ALA A 53 10.30 -10.45 21.00
CA ALA A 53 8.92 -10.88 20.70
C ALA A 53 7.94 -9.84 20.10
N ARG A 54 8.31 -8.56 19.96
CA ARG A 54 7.43 -7.47 19.45
C ARG A 54 7.90 -6.84 18.12
N GLY A 55 8.85 -7.49 17.43
CA GLY A 55 9.48 -6.92 16.24
C GLY A 55 10.28 -5.63 16.48
N PRO A 56 10.66 -4.93 15.40
CA PRO A 56 11.32 -3.62 15.45
C PRO A 56 10.33 -2.50 15.82
N VAL A 57 10.84 -1.33 16.20
CA VAL A 57 10.09 -0.18 16.73
C VAL A 57 10.63 1.12 16.11
N GLY A 58 9.75 2.05 15.76
CA GLY A 58 10.06 3.25 14.99
C GLY A 58 10.59 2.93 13.59
N TRP A 59 11.45 3.80 13.06
CA TRP A 59 12.07 3.69 11.73
C TRP A 59 12.73 2.35 11.41
N GLU A 60 13.12 1.57 12.42
CA GLU A 60 13.73 0.26 12.22
C GLU A 60 12.81 -0.74 11.49
N ILE A 61 11.48 -0.55 11.50
CA ILE A 61 10.55 -1.38 10.71
C ILE A 61 10.80 -1.28 9.20
N TYR A 62 11.14 -0.08 8.71
CA TYR A 62 11.46 0.16 7.30
C TYR A 62 12.94 -0.11 6.96
N ARG A 63 13.81 -0.14 7.97
CA ARG A 63 15.24 -0.46 7.80
C ARG A 63 15.50 -1.97 7.77
N ASP A 64 14.76 -2.77 8.53
CA ASP A 64 14.85 -4.25 8.58
C ASP A 64 13.61 -4.96 7.99
N LEU A 65 13.23 -4.58 6.77
CA LEU A 65 12.23 -5.31 5.96
C LEU A 65 12.67 -6.75 5.61
N GLY A 66 13.92 -7.14 5.93
CA GLY A 66 14.38 -8.52 5.90
C GLY A 66 13.79 -9.40 7.01
N ALA A 67 13.35 -8.79 8.12
CA ALA A 67 12.86 -9.48 9.32
C ALA A 67 11.34 -9.58 9.44
N LEU A 68 10.55 -9.20 8.42
CA LEU A 68 9.07 -9.31 8.41
C LEU A 68 8.56 -10.71 8.79
N ALA A 69 9.33 -11.75 8.46
CA ALA A 69 9.03 -13.15 8.77
C ALA A 69 9.18 -13.53 10.26
N ARG A 70 9.69 -12.64 11.13
CA ARG A 70 9.73 -12.87 12.58
C ARG A 70 8.38 -12.56 13.20
N LEU A 71 7.87 -13.50 14.00
CA LEU A 71 6.54 -13.41 14.59
C LEU A 71 6.48 -12.30 15.65
N ARG A 72 5.61 -11.29 15.44
CA ARG A 72 5.43 -10.13 16.32
C ARG A 72 4.52 -10.42 17.53
N GLY A 73 4.64 -11.63 18.07
CA GLY A 73 3.64 -12.25 18.94
C GLY A 73 3.42 -11.65 20.34
N ASP A 74 4.14 -10.62 20.78
CA ASP A 74 3.95 -9.96 22.08
C ASP A 74 3.33 -8.55 22.03
N GLU A 75 3.09 -7.98 20.87
CA GLU A 75 2.28 -6.75 20.74
C GLU A 75 0.82 -7.07 20.39
N ARG A 76 -0.05 -6.05 20.40
CA ARG A 76 -1.40 -6.11 19.83
C ARG A 76 -1.63 -4.90 18.94
N SER A 77 -2.01 -5.10 17.68
CA SER A 77 -2.50 -4.02 16.80
C SER A 77 -3.93 -3.63 17.18
N VAL A 78 -4.23 -2.34 17.11
CA VAL A 78 -5.51 -1.73 17.53
C VAL A 78 -5.80 -0.55 16.61
N GLN A 79 -7.06 -0.39 16.21
CA GLN A 79 -7.55 0.79 15.49
C GLN A 79 -8.39 1.67 16.42
N SER A 80 -8.41 2.97 16.15
CA SER A 80 -9.40 3.90 16.69
C SER A 80 -10.00 4.68 15.54
N SER A 81 -11.30 4.51 15.31
CA SER A 81 -12.00 5.02 14.12
C SER A 81 -13.32 5.69 14.48
N SER A 82 -13.92 6.34 13.50
CA SER A 82 -15.24 6.98 13.57
C SER A 82 -16.44 6.02 13.38
N TYR A 83 -16.21 4.70 13.32
CA TYR A 83 -17.20 3.64 13.07
C TYR A 83 -18.51 3.77 13.87
N ASP A 84 -19.61 3.29 13.29
CA ASP A 84 -20.94 3.30 13.86
C ASP A 84 -21.07 2.28 15.01
N ARG A 85 -21.20 2.82 16.22
CA ARG A 85 -21.30 2.02 17.44
C ARG A 85 -22.65 1.33 17.63
N THR A 86 -23.56 1.47 16.66
CA THR A 86 -24.81 0.71 16.56
C THR A 86 -24.77 -0.40 15.49
N GLY A 87 -23.77 -0.43 14.62
CA GLY A 87 -23.73 -1.33 13.45
C GLY A 87 -24.67 -0.90 12.32
N GLY A 88 -24.92 0.42 12.19
CA GLY A 88 -25.38 1.05 10.95
C GLY A 88 -24.20 1.56 10.12
N ASN A 89 -24.44 2.56 9.28
CA ASN A 89 -23.45 3.15 8.35
C ASN A 89 -23.25 4.67 8.61
N ASN A 90 -23.10 5.07 9.88
CA ASN A 90 -22.84 6.46 10.29
C ASN A 90 -21.38 6.64 10.78
N ASP A 91 -20.44 6.12 10.00
CA ASP A 91 -19.01 5.95 10.30
C ASP A 91 -18.18 7.22 10.14
N GLY A 92 -18.87 8.32 9.85
CA GLY A 92 -18.33 9.66 9.69
C GLY A 92 -19.40 10.68 9.32
N PHE A 93 -20.43 10.29 8.55
CA PHE A 93 -21.45 11.18 7.94
C PHE A 93 -22.00 12.28 8.87
N ASN A 94 -22.60 11.91 10.02
CA ASN A 94 -23.11 12.89 10.99
C ASN A 94 -22.06 13.34 12.03
N GLY A 95 -20.83 12.80 11.96
CA GLY A 95 -19.74 13.04 12.90
C GLY A 95 -19.98 12.50 14.32
N THR A 96 -21.05 11.71 14.54
CA THR A 96 -21.57 11.31 15.86
C THR A 96 -20.54 10.57 16.70
N TYR A 97 -19.79 9.66 16.08
CA TYR A 97 -18.87 8.75 16.77
C TYR A 97 -17.40 9.17 16.64
N SER A 98 -17.10 10.14 15.78
CA SER A 98 -15.76 10.56 15.37
C SER A 98 -14.89 11.15 16.48
N CYS A 99 -15.50 11.66 17.56
CA CYS A 99 -14.77 12.11 18.74
C CYS A 99 -14.97 11.15 19.90
N GLN A 100 -13.90 10.56 20.43
CA GLN A 100 -13.96 9.81 21.70
C GLN A 100 -14.40 10.73 22.85
N ARG A 101 -13.99 11.99 22.81
CA ARG A 101 -14.40 13.09 23.69
C ARG A 101 -13.90 14.44 23.15
N ILE A 102 -14.42 15.54 23.68
CA ILE A 102 -13.91 16.90 23.42
C ILE A 102 -12.95 17.35 24.54
N ASN A 103 -12.00 18.22 24.23
CA ASN A 103 -11.18 18.97 25.19
C ASN A 103 -10.98 20.43 24.77
N ASP A 104 -10.09 21.13 25.47
CA ASP A 104 -9.64 22.51 25.24
C ASP A 104 -8.89 22.72 23.90
N ARG A 105 -8.59 21.64 23.16
CA ARG A 105 -7.95 21.63 21.84
C ARG A 105 -8.81 20.99 20.74
N GLY A 106 -10.08 20.66 21.02
CA GLY A 106 -11.01 20.10 20.04
C GLY A 106 -11.39 18.63 20.26
N CYS A 107 -11.50 17.90 19.16
CA CYS A 107 -11.94 16.51 19.06
C CYS A 107 -10.78 15.54 19.34
N VAL A 108 -10.88 14.75 20.41
CA VAL A 108 -9.91 13.70 20.74
C VAL A 108 -10.30 12.42 20.00
N ILE A 109 -9.47 11.98 19.07
CA ILE A 109 -9.77 10.87 18.14
C ILE A 109 -9.10 9.55 18.53
N ALA A 110 -8.00 9.60 19.29
CA ALA A 110 -7.37 8.43 19.88
C ALA A 110 -6.65 8.76 21.20
N GLU A 111 -6.73 7.87 22.19
CA GLU A 111 -5.88 7.88 23.38
C GLU A 111 -5.43 6.47 23.77
N HIS A 112 -4.20 6.34 24.28
CA HIS A 112 -3.74 5.12 24.93
C HIS A 112 -2.88 5.39 26.18
N ARG A 113 -2.92 4.45 27.15
CA ARG A 113 -2.12 4.44 28.37
C ARG A 113 -1.31 3.14 28.46
N GLY A 114 -0.06 3.22 28.07
CA GLY A 114 0.85 2.08 27.94
C GLY A 114 2.08 2.45 27.13
N ALA A 115 2.93 1.47 26.82
CA ALA A 115 3.91 1.62 25.75
C ALA A 115 3.26 1.19 24.43
N GLY A 116 3.62 1.84 23.33
CA GLY A 116 3.04 1.55 22.02
C GLY A 116 3.66 2.40 20.92
N GLU A 117 3.02 2.40 19.76
CA GLU A 117 3.42 3.17 18.58
C GLU A 117 2.21 3.45 17.69
N ILE A 118 2.04 4.71 17.26
CA ILE A 118 1.12 5.04 16.16
C ILE A 118 1.77 4.56 14.86
N THR A 119 1.01 3.83 14.05
CA THR A 119 1.47 3.19 12.81
C THR A 119 0.80 3.77 11.56
N SER A 120 -0.49 4.10 11.64
CA SER A 120 -1.17 4.90 10.61
C SER A 120 -2.04 5.98 11.27
N ILE A 121 -2.22 7.09 10.55
CA ILE A 121 -3.37 7.97 10.71
C ILE A 121 -3.93 8.18 9.30
N TRP A 122 -5.21 7.95 9.12
CA TRP A 122 -5.94 8.23 7.89
C TRP A 122 -7.19 9.09 8.19
N SER A 123 -7.63 9.89 7.22
CA SER A 123 -8.89 10.65 7.28
C SER A 123 -9.38 11.03 5.89
N THR A 124 -10.68 11.22 5.72
CA THR A 124 -11.27 11.96 4.59
C THR A 124 -12.37 12.91 5.06
N ARG A 125 -12.68 13.92 4.23
CA ARG A 125 -13.62 14.99 4.56
C ARG A 125 -14.20 15.66 3.32
N GLU A 126 -15.41 16.18 3.40
CA GLU A 126 -15.97 17.10 2.40
C GLU A 126 -15.15 18.40 2.31
N PRO A 127 -14.84 18.92 1.11
CA PRO A 127 -15.01 18.29 -0.21
C PRO A 127 -13.88 17.34 -0.62
N TRP A 128 -14.23 16.14 -1.11
CA TRP A 128 -13.33 15.21 -1.83
C TRP A 128 -11.98 14.87 -1.17
N GLY A 129 -11.89 14.93 0.16
CA GLY A 129 -10.68 14.70 0.95
C GLY A 129 -10.00 15.96 1.48
N ASP A 130 -10.55 17.17 1.28
CA ASP A 130 -10.00 18.42 1.82
C ASP A 130 -10.15 18.50 3.36
N VAL A 131 -9.11 18.06 4.04
CA VAL A 131 -8.95 18.12 5.50
C VAL A 131 -8.59 19.51 6.04
N THR A 132 -8.56 20.58 5.23
CA THR A 132 -8.29 21.96 5.71
C THR A 132 -9.21 22.35 6.86
N ALA A 133 -10.50 22.00 6.75
CA ALA A 133 -11.51 22.31 7.76
C ALA A 133 -11.51 21.37 8.99
N THR A 134 -10.63 20.36 9.04
CA THR A 134 -10.31 19.61 10.27
C THR A 134 -9.45 20.46 11.23
N GLY A 135 -8.73 21.47 10.70
CA GLY A 135 -7.87 22.38 11.47
C GLY A 135 -6.55 21.74 11.91
N ASN A 136 -6.02 22.16 13.06
CA ASN A 136 -4.76 21.60 13.59
C ASN A 136 -4.92 20.12 14.02
N ILE A 137 -3.98 19.27 13.62
CA ILE A 137 -3.72 17.97 14.26
C ILE A 137 -2.62 18.13 15.32
N VAL A 138 -2.87 17.54 16.49
CA VAL A 138 -2.01 17.59 17.68
C VAL A 138 -1.74 16.16 18.15
N VAL A 139 -0.47 15.75 18.19
CA VAL A 139 -0.04 14.46 18.72
C VAL A 139 0.76 14.68 19.99
N GLU A 140 0.26 14.17 21.13
CA GLU A 140 0.92 14.23 22.43
C GLU A 140 1.38 12.83 22.87
N LEU A 141 2.69 12.63 22.99
CA LEU A 141 3.31 11.38 23.41
C LEU A 141 4.10 11.59 24.72
N ASP A 142 3.87 10.72 25.70
CA ASP A 142 4.54 10.73 27.02
C ASP A 142 4.47 12.09 27.78
N GLY A 143 3.44 12.89 27.51
CA GLY A 143 3.28 14.25 28.06
C GLY A 143 4.05 15.33 27.30
N ARG A 144 4.31 15.13 26.00
CA ARG A 144 4.97 16.07 25.10
C ARG A 144 4.25 16.13 23.76
N ILE A 145 3.97 17.33 23.29
CA ILE A 145 3.55 17.56 21.92
C ILE A 145 4.73 17.22 20.99
N VAL A 146 4.49 16.38 19.98
CA VAL A 146 5.48 16.01 18.93
C VAL A 146 5.04 16.45 17.53
N LEU A 147 3.76 16.78 17.36
CA LEU A 147 3.16 17.40 16.17
C LEU A 147 2.03 18.35 16.64
N ASP A 148 1.98 19.57 16.09
CA ASP A 148 0.92 20.58 16.31
C ASP A 148 0.96 21.52 15.09
N ALA A 149 0.13 21.23 14.08
CA ALA A 149 0.11 21.90 12.78
C ALA A 149 -1.23 21.66 12.06
N PRO A 150 -1.63 22.50 11.07
CA PRO A 150 -2.80 22.23 10.23
C PRO A 150 -2.68 20.86 9.56
N LEU A 151 -3.70 20.00 9.64
CA LEU A 151 -3.62 18.64 9.09
C LEU A 151 -3.26 18.65 7.59
N ILE A 152 -3.84 19.58 6.83
CA ILE A 152 -3.53 19.80 5.41
C ILE A 152 -2.03 20.09 5.16
N ASP A 153 -1.36 20.88 6.01
CA ASP A 153 0.07 21.17 5.90
C ASP A 153 0.96 19.97 6.26
N VAL A 154 0.46 19.02 7.06
CA VAL A 154 1.13 17.76 7.35
C VAL A 154 1.08 16.84 6.12
N VAL A 155 -0.10 16.68 5.52
CA VAL A 155 -0.31 15.70 4.44
C VAL A 155 0.18 16.19 3.07
N ASP A 156 0.13 17.51 2.82
CA ASP A 156 0.83 18.16 1.69
C ASP A 156 2.37 18.19 1.88
N GLY A 157 2.90 17.60 2.97
CA GLY A 157 4.33 17.50 3.26
C GLY A 157 5.04 18.82 3.53
N ARG A 158 4.30 19.92 3.81
CA ARG A 158 4.87 21.27 3.99
C ARG A 158 5.76 21.40 5.21
N LEU A 159 5.60 20.53 6.21
CA LEU A 159 6.48 20.48 7.39
C LEU A 159 7.89 19.96 7.09
N GLY A 160 8.08 19.24 5.98
CA GLY A 160 9.34 18.60 5.63
C GLY A 160 9.62 17.32 6.42
N ALA A 161 10.72 16.66 6.07
CA ALA A 161 11.05 15.31 6.55
C ALA A 161 11.09 15.24 8.10
N PRO A 162 10.42 14.27 8.74
CA PRO A 162 9.88 13.04 8.14
C PRO A 162 8.50 13.14 7.47
N PHE A 163 7.79 14.26 7.59
CA PHE A 163 6.47 14.46 6.99
C PHE A 163 6.60 14.92 5.53
N VAL A 164 6.95 13.98 4.64
CA VAL A 164 7.00 14.18 3.18
C VAL A 164 6.59 12.91 2.44
N TRP A 165 6.06 13.06 1.22
CA TRP A 165 5.73 11.92 0.36
C TRP A 165 6.91 10.95 0.19
N PRO A 166 6.71 9.61 0.32
CA PRO A 166 5.45 8.90 0.51
C PRO A 166 5.14 8.49 1.97
N LEU A 167 5.75 9.13 2.97
CA LEU A 167 5.40 8.92 4.40
C LEU A 167 4.16 9.72 4.84
N VAL A 168 3.72 10.65 4.00
CA VAL A 168 2.41 11.30 4.04
C VAL A 168 1.86 11.35 2.60
N ALA A 169 0.54 11.41 2.46
CA ALA A 169 -0.14 11.61 1.19
C ALA A 169 -1.41 12.44 1.41
N ASN A 170 -1.70 13.33 0.47
CA ASN A 170 -2.91 14.14 0.46
C ASN A 170 -4.02 13.50 -0.41
N ALA A 171 -5.17 14.19 -0.50
CA ALA A 171 -6.34 13.72 -1.24
C ALA A 171 -6.12 13.57 -2.76
N ASP A 172 -5.05 14.17 -3.31
CA ASP A 172 -4.64 13.94 -4.68
C ASP A 172 -3.84 12.64 -4.77
N ASP A 173 -2.70 12.56 -4.07
CA ASP A 173 -1.80 11.40 -4.03
C ASP A 173 -2.50 10.07 -3.71
N ALA A 174 -3.55 10.10 -2.90
CA ALA A 174 -4.31 8.92 -2.44
C ALA A 174 -5.80 8.92 -2.84
N ALA A 175 -6.17 9.63 -3.91
CA ALA A 175 -7.50 9.56 -4.54
C ALA A 175 -8.67 9.75 -3.55
N GLY A 176 -8.67 10.84 -2.79
CA GLY A 176 -9.74 11.23 -1.85
C GLY A 176 -9.48 10.92 -0.38
N GLY A 177 -8.42 10.17 -0.04
CA GLY A 177 -7.96 9.97 1.33
C GLY A 177 -6.73 10.81 1.68
N VAL A 178 -6.48 11.06 2.96
CA VAL A 178 -5.18 11.58 3.42
C VAL A 178 -4.57 10.63 4.44
N SER A 179 -3.24 10.46 4.43
CA SER A 179 -2.56 9.51 5.32
C SER A 179 -1.23 10.00 5.90
N ILE A 180 -0.86 9.45 7.06
CA ILE A 180 0.41 9.67 7.76
C ILE A 180 0.97 8.31 8.21
N LYS A 181 2.04 7.85 7.56
CA LYS A 181 2.76 6.59 7.85
C LYS A 181 4.04 6.77 8.68
N VAL A 182 4.27 7.97 9.22
CA VAL A 182 5.38 8.26 10.14
C VAL A 182 5.17 7.47 11.44
N PRO A 183 6.04 6.49 11.80
CA PRO A 183 5.84 5.65 12.97
C PRO A 183 6.19 6.43 14.24
N MET A 184 5.22 6.60 15.15
CA MET A 184 5.38 7.44 16.34
C MET A 184 5.35 6.62 17.65
N PRO A 185 6.48 6.03 18.07
CA PRO A 185 6.57 5.25 19.31
C PRO A 185 6.46 6.10 20.58
N PHE A 186 5.92 5.51 21.66
CA PHE A 186 5.68 6.15 22.96
C PHE A 186 5.80 5.14 24.11
N ARG A 187 6.16 5.62 25.31
CA ARG A 187 6.56 4.77 26.45
C ARG A 187 5.52 4.65 27.58
N ARG A 188 4.54 5.55 27.63
CA ARG A 188 3.59 5.74 28.74
C ARG A 188 2.20 6.15 28.28
N SER A 189 2.11 7.02 27.28
CA SER A 189 0.83 7.52 26.79
C SER A 189 0.92 8.10 25.40
N MET A 190 -0.20 8.01 24.68
CA MET A 190 -0.45 8.65 23.39
C MET A 190 -1.82 9.33 23.42
N ARG A 191 -1.91 10.49 22.77
CA ARG A 191 -3.16 11.18 22.43
C ARG A 191 -3.02 11.78 21.04
N VAL A 192 -4.03 11.60 20.22
CA VAL A 192 -4.24 12.35 18.97
C VAL A 192 -5.49 13.21 19.14
N THR A 193 -5.41 14.47 18.73
CA THR A 193 -6.51 15.44 18.83
C THR A 193 -6.51 16.29 17.58
N VAL A 194 -7.67 16.56 17.02
CA VAL A 194 -7.88 17.49 15.90
C VAL A 194 -8.80 18.63 16.34
N GLU A 195 -8.58 19.83 15.82
CA GLU A 195 -9.25 21.05 16.27
C GLU A 195 -10.77 21.00 16.07
N HIS A 196 -11.21 20.49 14.92
CA HIS A 196 -12.62 20.29 14.58
C HIS A 196 -12.93 18.79 14.41
N ASN A 197 -14.22 18.45 14.28
CA ASN A 197 -14.62 17.07 13.99
C ASN A 197 -14.08 16.66 12.60
N PRO A 198 -13.31 15.56 12.47
CA PRO A 198 -12.77 15.12 11.18
C PRO A 198 -13.83 14.47 10.28
N TYR A 199 -15.01 14.12 10.82
CA TYR A 199 -15.95 13.17 10.22
C TYR A 199 -15.30 11.78 10.13
N PHE A 200 -14.67 11.42 9.02
CA PHE A 200 -14.07 10.09 8.81
C PHE A 200 -12.60 10.06 9.22
N HIS A 201 -12.19 9.09 10.04
CA HIS A 201 -10.79 8.88 10.40
C HIS A 201 -10.49 7.46 10.91
N HIS A 202 -9.23 7.03 10.74
CA HIS A 202 -8.61 5.91 11.45
C HIS A 202 -7.33 6.38 12.13
N VAL A 203 -7.03 5.86 13.31
CA VAL A 203 -5.71 5.91 13.96
C VAL A 203 -5.32 4.48 14.31
N ASP A 204 -4.43 3.90 13.50
CA ASP A 204 -3.89 2.56 13.73
C ASP A 204 -2.69 2.67 14.68
N TYR A 205 -2.67 1.87 15.74
CA TYR A 205 -1.56 1.84 16.69
C TYR A 205 -1.37 0.46 17.32
N ARG A 206 -0.11 0.12 17.61
CA ARG A 206 0.26 -1.13 18.29
C ARG A 206 0.64 -0.86 19.74
N VAL A 207 0.23 -1.76 20.64
CA VAL A 207 0.48 -1.66 22.09
C VAL A 207 1.44 -2.76 22.56
N PHE A 208 2.38 -2.39 23.44
CA PHE A 208 3.47 -3.25 23.90
C PHE A 208 3.31 -3.64 25.39
N PRO A 209 3.80 -4.82 25.84
CA PRO A 209 3.70 -5.26 27.23
C PRO A 209 4.51 -4.40 28.21
N ASN A 210 5.53 -3.71 27.71
CA ASN A 210 6.43 -2.85 28.47
C ASN A 210 7.14 -1.85 27.54
N ALA A 211 7.74 -0.82 28.15
CA ALA A 211 8.48 0.22 27.46
C ALA A 211 9.97 -0.10 27.25
N ASP A 212 10.41 -1.35 27.34
CA ASP A 212 11.84 -1.68 27.14
C ASP A 212 12.19 -1.55 25.66
N GLY A 213 13.35 -0.99 25.32
CA GLY A 213 13.75 -0.69 23.93
C GLY A 213 12.97 0.46 23.26
N VAL A 214 11.71 0.70 23.63
CA VAL A 214 10.85 1.75 23.06
C VAL A 214 11.40 3.14 23.39
N ARG A 215 11.57 4.00 22.38
CA ARG A 215 11.88 5.43 22.57
C ARG A 215 10.64 6.25 22.20
N THR A 216 10.40 7.34 22.92
CA THR A 216 9.41 8.33 22.47
C THR A 216 9.88 8.90 21.12
N PHE A 217 8.95 9.08 20.17
CA PHE A 217 9.20 9.66 18.86
C PHE A 217 9.96 10.99 18.94
N ASN A 218 10.80 11.23 17.92
CA ASN A 218 11.61 12.43 17.79
C ASN A 218 11.29 13.10 16.45
N PRO A 219 10.50 14.19 16.41
CA PRO A 219 10.15 14.87 15.16
C PRO A 219 11.34 15.52 14.44
N HIS A 220 12.54 15.51 15.05
CA HIS A 220 13.78 15.95 14.44
C HIS A 220 14.61 14.81 13.79
N GLU A 221 14.13 13.56 13.79
CA GLU A 221 14.72 12.50 12.96
C GLU A 221 14.06 12.50 11.58
N THR A 222 14.79 12.95 10.56
CA THR A 222 14.28 13.13 9.20
C THR A 222 14.06 11.83 8.43
N ALA A 223 14.71 10.73 8.84
CA ALA A 223 14.61 9.40 8.24
C ALA A 223 14.73 9.37 6.69
N THR A 224 15.65 10.17 6.13
CA THR A 224 15.87 10.22 4.66
C THR A 224 16.22 8.85 4.08
N ASP A 225 16.93 8.00 4.84
CA ASP A 225 17.25 6.62 4.46
C ASP A 225 16.04 5.68 4.34
N VAL A 226 14.91 6.07 4.94
CA VAL A 226 13.60 5.43 4.80
C VAL A 226 12.82 6.07 3.66
N ILE A 227 12.81 7.40 3.55
CA ILE A 227 12.14 8.13 2.45
C ILE A 227 12.69 7.69 1.09
N ASP A 228 14.02 7.70 0.92
CA ASP A 228 14.69 7.32 -0.34
C ASP A 228 14.50 5.83 -0.68
N ARG A 229 14.20 4.99 0.32
CA ARG A 229 13.85 3.57 0.15
C ARG A 229 12.40 3.39 -0.29
N LEU A 230 11.46 4.06 0.39
CA LEU A 230 10.04 4.00 0.06
C LEU A 230 9.73 4.61 -1.32
N ARG A 231 10.49 5.65 -1.73
CA ARG A 231 10.41 6.24 -3.08
C ARG A 231 10.88 5.32 -4.22
N ARG A 232 11.34 4.10 -3.93
CA ARG A 232 11.71 3.08 -4.93
C ARG A 232 10.77 1.86 -4.94
N PHE A 233 9.60 1.99 -4.31
CA PHE A 233 8.49 1.06 -4.43
C PHE A 233 8.15 0.76 -5.91
N GLY A 234 7.71 -0.46 -6.21
CA GLY A 234 7.39 -0.89 -7.58
C GLY A 234 8.57 -1.07 -8.55
N VAL A 235 9.79 -0.61 -8.23
CA VAL A 235 10.97 -0.63 -9.13
C VAL A 235 12.25 -1.20 -8.52
N ALA A 236 12.31 -1.46 -7.21
CA ALA A 236 13.48 -2.05 -6.56
C ALA A 236 13.13 -2.89 -5.33
N ASP A 237 13.98 -3.87 -5.01
CA ASP A 237 13.92 -4.59 -3.74
C ASP A 237 14.14 -3.61 -2.58
N PRO A 238 13.17 -3.42 -1.66
CA PRO A 238 13.29 -2.46 -0.56
C PRO A 238 14.16 -2.98 0.59
N LYS A 239 14.59 -4.24 0.57
CA LYS A 239 15.33 -4.88 1.67
C LYS A 239 16.84 -4.63 1.56
N PRO A 240 17.60 -4.70 2.67
CA PRO A 240 19.06 -4.76 2.62
C PRO A 240 19.54 -5.97 1.79
N ALA A 241 20.54 -5.76 0.92
CA ALA A 241 21.12 -6.81 0.10
C ALA A 241 21.79 -7.91 0.95
N VAL A 242 21.46 -9.18 0.68
CA VAL A 242 21.91 -10.32 1.49
C VAL A 242 23.14 -11.00 0.88
N SER A 243 24.18 -11.22 1.68
CA SER A 243 25.42 -11.87 1.23
C SER A 243 25.19 -13.32 0.82
N GLY A 244 25.69 -13.72 -0.35
CA GLY A 244 25.52 -15.09 -0.86
C GLY A 244 24.14 -15.37 -1.46
N ALA A 245 23.38 -14.33 -1.79
CA ALA A 245 22.21 -14.46 -2.66
C ALA A 245 22.60 -15.07 -4.02
N THR A 246 21.77 -15.98 -4.50
CA THR A 246 21.93 -16.68 -5.79
C THR A 246 20.57 -16.83 -6.45
N SER A 247 20.49 -16.52 -7.75
CA SER A 247 19.26 -16.60 -8.54
C SER A 247 19.22 -17.88 -9.39
N THR A 248 18.07 -18.55 -9.43
CA THR A 248 17.77 -19.65 -10.34
C THR A 248 16.75 -19.17 -11.37
N ARG A 249 17.13 -19.18 -12.65
CA ARG A 249 16.28 -18.82 -13.79
C ARG A 249 15.75 -20.06 -14.50
N ARG A 250 14.48 -20.03 -14.90
CA ARG A 250 13.82 -21.09 -15.67
C ARG A 250 12.91 -20.48 -16.74
N ASP A 251 13.25 -20.72 -18.00
CA ASP A 251 12.34 -20.50 -19.12
C ASP A 251 11.47 -21.75 -19.35
N PHE A 252 10.20 -21.58 -19.71
CA PHE A 252 9.23 -22.67 -19.89
C PHE A 252 8.01 -22.31 -20.76
N ASP A 253 7.45 -23.35 -21.38
CA ASP A 253 6.06 -23.38 -21.87
C ASP A 253 5.24 -24.29 -20.93
N LEU A 254 3.97 -23.99 -20.69
CA LEU A 254 3.08 -24.78 -19.83
C LEU A 254 1.71 -25.06 -20.47
N PRO A 255 1.49 -26.28 -20.98
CA PRO A 255 0.19 -26.73 -21.50
C PRO A 255 -0.94 -26.69 -20.46
N LEU A 256 -2.18 -26.81 -20.94
CA LEU A 256 -3.38 -26.80 -20.11
C LEU A 256 -3.37 -27.95 -19.09
N GLY A 257 -3.71 -27.65 -17.83
CA GLY A 257 -3.72 -28.62 -16.73
C GLY A 257 -2.34 -29.11 -16.27
N ALA A 258 -1.25 -28.55 -16.82
CA ALA A 258 0.11 -28.95 -16.46
C ALA A 258 0.68 -28.09 -15.31
N SER A 259 1.76 -28.59 -14.71
CA SER A 259 2.56 -27.88 -13.70
C SER A 259 4.05 -28.02 -14.00
N VAL A 260 4.84 -27.03 -13.59
CA VAL A 260 6.30 -27.03 -13.73
C VAL A 260 6.96 -26.44 -12.49
N THR A 261 7.91 -27.18 -11.91
CA THR A 261 8.81 -26.67 -10.88
C THR A 261 9.78 -25.68 -11.53
N VAL A 262 9.75 -24.41 -11.10
CA VAL A 262 10.66 -23.36 -11.62
C VAL A 262 11.92 -23.22 -10.75
N ALA A 263 11.85 -23.57 -9.47
CA ALA A 263 13.01 -23.74 -8.62
C ALA A 263 12.76 -24.78 -7.51
N GLU A 264 13.81 -25.53 -7.18
CA GLU A 264 13.86 -26.41 -6.01
C GLU A 264 15.11 -26.04 -5.21
N LEU A 265 14.93 -25.72 -3.92
CA LEU A 265 15.98 -25.18 -3.05
C LEU A 265 16.12 -26.05 -1.79
N THR A 266 17.35 -26.23 -1.32
CA THR A 266 17.67 -27.10 -0.17
C THR A 266 18.52 -26.40 0.89
N GLY A 267 18.34 -26.84 2.14
CA GLY A 267 18.98 -26.28 3.33
C GLY A 267 18.33 -24.99 3.85
N PRO A 268 18.81 -24.45 4.98
CA PRO A 268 18.22 -23.27 5.60
C PRO A 268 18.56 -22.01 4.80
N ARG A 269 17.52 -21.39 4.23
CA ARG A 269 17.62 -20.29 3.26
C ARG A 269 16.40 -19.36 3.38
N GLN A 270 16.53 -18.19 2.78
CA GLN A 270 15.45 -17.24 2.57
C GLN A 270 15.39 -16.85 1.09
N ILE A 271 14.22 -17.00 0.46
CA ILE A 271 13.91 -16.35 -0.82
C ILE A 271 13.79 -14.85 -0.54
N SER A 272 14.49 -14.02 -1.30
CA SER A 272 14.42 -12.56 -1.21
C SER A 272 13.66 -11.93 -2.37
N GLN A 273 13.56 -12.64 -3.51
CA GLN A 273 12.79 -12.21 -4.67
C GLN A 273 12.29 -13.41 -5.47
N LEU A 274 11.02 -13.38 -5.86
CA LEU A 274 10.43 -14.20 -6.92
C LEU A 274 9.99 -13.24 -8.02
N ARG A 275 10.43 -13.44 -9.27
CA ARG A 275 9.91 -12.68 -10.43
C ARG A 275 9.51 -13.57 -11.59
N MET A 276 8.55 -13.12 -12.38
CA MET A 276 8.03 -13.81 -13.56
C MET A 276 7.82 -12.82 -14.71
N ARG A 277 8.04 -13.28 -15.94
CA ARG A 277 7.70 -12.57 -17.18
C ARG A 277 6.89 -13.49 -18.07
N LEU A 278 5.81 -12.96 -18.64
CA LEU A 278 4.84 -13.68 -19.46
C LEU A 278 4.64 -12.98 -20.81
N PRO A 279 5.53 -13.17 -21.81
CA PRO A 279 5.55 -12.36 -23.05
C PRO A 279 4.33 -12.49 -23.99
N GLN A 280 3.31 -13.25 -23.60
CA GLN A 280 2.02 -13.38 -24.29
C GLN A 280 0.89 -12.59 -23.65
N VAL A 281 1.08 -12.13 -22.40
CA VAL A 281 0.15 -11.24 -21.72
C VAL A 281 0.28 -9.85 -22.37
N VAL A 282 -0.85 -9.15 -22.49
CA VAL A 282 -0.90 -7.76 -22.92
C VAL A 282 -1.47 -6.88 -21.81
N PRO A 283 -1.07 -5.60 -21.71
CA PRO A 283 -1.64 -4.64 -20.78
C PRO A 283 -3.16 -4.58 -20.87
N SER A 284 -3.81 -4.36 -19.73
CA SER A 284 -5.22 -3.97 -19.69
C SER A 284 -5.42 -2.74 -20.58
N PRO A 285 -6.36 -2.78 -21.53
CA PRO A 285 -6.36 -1.81 -22.62
C PRO A 285 -6.78 -0.42 -22.16
N GLN A 286 -7.73 -0.29 -21.23
CA GLN A 286 -8.23 1.01 -20.77
C GLN A 286 -7.45 1.52 -19.56
N VAL A 287 -6.96 2.76 -19.67
CA VAL A 287 -6.38 3.51 -18.56
C VAL A 287 -7.07 4.88 -18.48
N VAL A 288 -7.37 5.30 -17.25
CA VAL A 288 -7.93 6.62 -16.91
C VAL A 288 -6.83 7.45 -16.29
N ASP A 289 -6.63 8.67 -16.77
CA ASP A 289 -5.37 9.38 -16.56
C ASP A 289 -5.53 10.89 -16.69
N ASP A 290 -5.07 11.65 -15.71
CA ASP A 290 -4.87 13.11 -15.77
C ASP A 290 -3.41 13.43 -16.08
N GLY A 291 -3.15 14.55 -16.76
CA GLY A 291 -1.83 14.82 -17.35
C GLY A 291 -1.51 16.29 -17.51
N TYR A 292 -0.35 16.57 -18.13
CA TYR A 292 0.03 17.91 -18.53
C TYR A 292 0.30 18.02 -20.02
N ALA A 293 0.32 19.26 -20.51
CA ALA A 293 0.72 19.58 -21.86
C ALA A 293 1.26 21.00 -21.92
N TYR A 294 2.26 21.22 -22.78
CA TYR A 294 2.89 22.52 -22.99
C TYR A 294 2.77 22.99 -24.44
N GLY A 295 2.59 24.31 -24.58
CA GLY A 295 2.36 24.96 -25.86
C GLY A 295 3.64 25.40 -26.57
N GLN A 296 3.48 26.23 -27.61
CA GLN A 296 4.61 26.83 -28.32
C GLN A 296 5.54 27.58 -27.35
N ALA A 297 6.86 27.36 -27.50
CA ALA A 297 7.91 27.85 -26.59
C ALA A 297 7.83 27.35 -25.13
N GLY A 298 6.98 26.36 -24.85
CA GLY A 298 6.96 25.61 -23.60
C GLY A 298 7.85 24.36 -23.61
N GLY A 299 7.81 23.63 -22.51
CA GLY A 299 8.59 22.42 -22.28
C GLY A 299 8.38 21.87 -20.87
N SER A 300 9.13 20.82 -20.52
CA SER A 300 9.11 20.25 -19.17
C SER A 300 10.50 19.75 -18.74
N ALA A 301 10.74 19.66 -17.44
CA ALA A 301 12.00 19.15 -16.88
C ALA A 301 11.78 18.43 -15.55
N PHE A 302 12.48 17.32 -15.36
CA PHE A 302 12.40 16.45 -14.17
C PHE A 302 13.67 15.60 -14.04
N THR A 303 13.82 14.88 -12.92
CA THR A 303 14.97 14.01 -12.63
C THR A 303 14.50 12.57 -12.50
N MET A 304 15.14 11.63 -13.18
CA MET A 304 14.81 10.19 -13.12
C MET A 304 16.02 9.37 -12.66
N ARG A 305 15.77 8.28 -11.92
CA ARG A 305 16.79 7.33 -11.45
C ARG A 305 17.18 6.34 -12.54
N VAL A 306 18.44 5.94 -12.50
CA VAL A 306 19.07 4.99 -13.43
C VAL A 306 20.02 4.08 -12.64
N ASP A 307 20.26 2.86 -13.11
CA ASP A 307 21.25 2.00 -12.47
C ASP A 307 22.67 2.50 -12.77
N PRO A 308 23.58 2.68 -11.78
CA PRO A 308 24.95 3.12 -12.03
C PRO A 308 25.78 2.24 -12.98
N ASN A 309 25.37 1.00 -13.20
CA ASN A 309 26.02 0.05 -14.09
C ASN A 309 25.38 0.02 -15.50
N ASN A 310 24.47 0.95 -15.81
CA ASN A 310 23.68 0.89 -17.04
C ASN A 310 24.53 0.92 -18.33
N GLU A 311 24.15 0.05 -19.28
CA GLU A 311 24.69 -0.03 -20.65
C GLU A 311 23.99 0.97 -21.60
N GLY A 312 23.41 2.04 -21.05
CA GLY A 312 22.39 2.88 -21.68
C GLY A 312 21.03 2.72 -21.01
N ILE A 313 20.12 3.64 -21.30
CA ILE A 313 18.75 3.66 -20.77
C ILE A 313 17.72 3.79 -21.89
N ARG A 314 16.48 3.40 -21.62
CA ARG A 314 15.32 3.60 -22.48
C ARG A 314 14.37 4.55 -21.76
N LEU A 315 14.12 5.71 -22.37
CA LEU A 315 13.07 6.65 -21.95
C LEU A 315 11.78 6.25 -22.66
N ILE A 316 10.70 6.05 -21.91
CA ILE A 316 9.37 5.71 -22.42
C ILE A 316 8.39 6.83 -22.03
N ARG A 317 7.43 7.16 -22.89
CA ARG A 317 6.45 8.24 -22.67
C ARG A 317 5.02 7.84 -23.05
N ARG A 318 4.05 8.05 -22.15
CA ARG A 318 2.59 7.97 -22.40
C ARG A 318 2.06 9.33 -22.91
N LEU A 319 1.25 9.32 -23.98
CA LEU A 319 0.64 10.52 -24.60
C LEU A 319 -0.81 10.29 -25.08
N ASP A 320 -1.60 11.36 -25.16
CA ASP A 320 -2.88 11.38 -25.87
C ASP A 320 -2.64 11.27 -27.39
N ALA A 321 -2.95 10.12 -27.98
CA ALA A 321 -2.77 9.93 -29.42
C ALA A 321 -3.82 10.69 -30.27
N GLN A 322 -4.86 11.27 -29.67
CA GLN A 322 -5.82 12.13 -30.38
C GLN A 322 -5.15 13.42 -30.93
N ILE A 323 -4.04 13.85 -30.33
CA ILE A 323 -3.31 15.04 -30.79
C ILE A 323 -2.21 14.62 -31.78
N ALA A 324 -2.33 15.09 -33.02
CA ALA A 324 -1.47 14.73 -34.15
C ALA A 324 -0.14 15.50 -34.17
N ASP A 325 0.85 14.87 -34.80
CA ASP A 325 2.12 15.50 -35.22
C ASP A 325 2.86 16.21 -34.07
N GLN A 326 2.73 15.68 -32.85
CA GLN A 326 3.42 16.18 -31.65
C GLN A 326 4.93 15.96 -31.81
N VAL A 327 5.70 17.03 -31.65
CA VAL A 327 7.17 16.99 -31.70
C VAL A 327 7.76 17.83 -30.57
N ALA A 328 8.65 17.23 -29.81
CA ALA A 328 9.48 17.91 -28.83
C ALA A 328 10.92 17.41 -28.88
N ASP A 329 11.89 18.32 -28.70
CA ASP A 329 13.31 17.99 -28.52
C ASP A 329 13.53 17.41 -27.12
N VAL A 330 14.30 16.32 -27.02
CA VAL A 330 14.56 15.61 -25.76
C VAL A 330 16.03 15.67 -25.41
N PHE A 331 16.32 16.02 -24.16
CA PHE A 331 17.66 16.18 -23.62
C PHE A 331 17.85 15.35 -22.35
N VAL A 332 19.06 14.80 -22.18
CA VAL A 332 19.53 14.14 -20.95
C VAL A 332 20.76 14.88 -20.46
N ASP A 333 20.70 15.45 -19.25
CA ASP A 333 21.71 16.37 -18.70
C ASP A 333 22.17 17.43 -19.71
N GLY A 334 21.20 18.06 -20.40
CA GLY A 334 21.42 19.08 -21.44
C GLY A 334 21.98 18.57 -22.77
N HIS A 335 22.28 17.27 -22.92
CA HIS A 335 22.73 16.68 -24.18
C HIS A 335 21.51 16.22 -25.00
N PRO A 336 21.36 16.61 -26.28
CA PRO A 336 20.23 16.18 -27.10
C PRO A 336 20.34 14.69 -27.40
N VAL A 337 19.28 13.93 -27.07
CA VAL A 337 19.23 12.47 -27.27
C VAL A 337 18.29 12.03 -28.39
N GLY A 338 17.28 12.85 -28.70
CA GLY A 338 16.29 12.52 -29.71
C GLY A 338 15.15 13.54 -29.77
N GLN A 339 14.04 13.12 -30.37
CA GLN A 339 12.81 13.89 -30.42
C GLN A 339 11.63 12.95 -30.20
N TRP A 340 10.69 13.32 -29.33
CA TRP A 340 9.32 12.79 -29.39
C TRP A 340 8.73 13.23 -30.74
N ARG A 341 8.02 12.32 -31.43
CA ARG A 341 7.51 12.46 -32.80
C ARG A 341 6.26 11.57 -33.00
N SER A 342 5.10 12.03 -32.52
CA SER A 342 3.83 11.37 -32.84
C SER A 342 3.46 11.57 -34.31
N GLY A 343 2.61 10.68 -34.83
CA GLY A 343 2.09 10.74 -36.20
C GLY A 343 0.68 11.31 -36.28
N PRO A 344 -0.12 10.89 -37.27
CA PRO A 344 -1.53 11.26 -37.38
C PRO A 344 -2.35 10.89 -36.13
N ALA A 345 -3.36 11.71 -35.83
CA ALA A 345 -4.27 11.52 -34.71
C ALA A 345 -4.97 10.16 -34.73
N ARG A 346 -5.07 9.54 -33.55
CA ARG A 346 -5.82 8.32 -33.25
C ARG A 346 -6.73 8.59 -32.04
N PRO A 347 -7.94 9.11 -32.26
CA PRO A 347 -8.83 9.53 -31.17
C PRO A 347 -9.24 8.36 -30.27
N GLY A 348 -9.13 8.55 -28.95
CA GLY A 348 -9.43 7.51 -27.96
C GLY A 348 -8.33 6.46 -27.78
N GLU A 349 -7.16 6.61 -28.41
CA GLU A 349 -6.00 5.74 -28.17
C GLU A 349 -4.96 6.37 -27.22
N TRP A 350 -4.36 5.54 -26.37
CA TRP A 350 -3.10 5.88 -25.71
C TRP A 350 -1.92 5.64 -26.67
N GLY A 351 -1.01 6.61 -26.76
CA GLY A 351 0.25 6.48 -27.48
C GLY A 351 1.42 6.18 -26.55
N VAL A 352 2.37 5.39 -27.03
CA VAL A 352 3.68 5.16 -26.39
C VAL A 352 4.79 5.60 -27.35
N GLU A 353 5.76 6.35 -26.83
CA GLU A 353 6.99 6.69 -27.54
C GLU A 353 8.22 6.25 -26.76
N ILE A 354 9.32 5.96 -27.48
CA ILE A 354 10.54 5.38 -26.93
C ILE A 354 11.77 6.06 -27.52
N ILE A 355 12.71 6.47 -26.65
CA ILE A 355 14.06 6.91 -27.03
C ILE A 355 15.07 6.08 -26.24
N GLU A 356 15.94 5.35 -26.94
CA GLU A 356 17.10 4.69 -26.33
C GLU A 356 18.29 5.66 -26.30
N VAL A 357 18.86 5.85 -25.12
CA VAL A 357 19.94 6.78 -24.80
C VAL A 357 21.22 5.99 -24.51
N PRO A 358 22.34 6.29 -25.18
CA PRO A 358 23.52 5.44 -25.12
C PRO A 358 24.37 5.67 -23.85
N ALA A 359 25.10 4.63 -23.44
CA ALA A 359 25.85 4.55 -22.18
C ALA A 359 26.79 5.73 -21.92
N GLU A 360 27.38 6.35 -22.95
CA GLU A 360 28.30 7.48 -22.81
C GLU A 360 27.65 8.72 -22.17
N LEU A 361 26.32 8.80 -22.14
CA LEU A 361 25.57 9.86 -21.48
C LEU A 361 25.05 9.47 -20.09
N THR A 362 24.99 8.19 -19.72
CA THR A 362 24.22 7.71 -18.56
C THR A 362 24.97 6.77 -17.61
N ALA A 363 26.02 6.08 -18.06
CA ALA A 363 26.75 5.12 -17.24
C ALA A 363 27.47 5.80 -16.05
N GLY A 364 27.51 5.13 -14.90
CA GLY A 364 28.13 5.62 -13.67
C GLY A 364 27.31 6.67 -12.89
N LYS A 365 26.09 7.00 -13.33
CA LYS A 365 25.17 7.91 -12.64
C LYS A 365 24.08 7.12 -11.92
N SER A 366 23.55 7.66 -10.83
CA SER A 366 22.33 7.14 -10.18
C SER A 366 21.05 7.84 -10.64
N GLU A 367 21.19 9.03 -11.21
CA GLU A 367 20.10 9.92 -11.61
C GLU A 367 20.51 10.72 -12.86
N VAL A 368 19.54 11.14 -13.66
CA VAL A 368 19.71 12.01 -14.83
C VAL A 368 18.58 13.04 -14.90
N GLN A 369 18.90 14.26 -15.33
CA GLN A 369 17.90 15.29 -15.64
C GLN A 369 17.38 15.09 -17.06
N ILE A 370 16.07 14.86 -17.19
CA ILE A 370 15.35 14.88 -18.46
C ILE A 370 14.85 16.30 -18.72
N THR A 371 14.85 16.73 -19.98
CA THR A 371 14.22 17.99 -20.39
C THR A 371 13.59 17.84 -21.77
N ASN A 372 12.34 18.26 -21.91
CA ASN A 372 11.58 18.27 -23.15
C ASN A 372 11.32 19.72 -23.59
N ARG A 373 11.33 19.99 -24.89
CA ARG A 373 11.05 21.33 -25.44
C ARG A 373 10.17 21.26 -26.69
N PHE A 374 9.08 22.02 -26.72
CA PHE A 374 8.15 22.08 -27.86
C PHE A 374 8.85 22.41 -29.19
N VAL A 375 8.49 21.68 -30.25
CA VAL A 375 8.87 21.97 -31.65
C VAL A 375 7.62 22.21 -32.51
N SER A 376 6.66 21.28 -32.50
CA SER A 376 5.39 21.40 -33.23
C SER A 376 4.30 20.50 -32.65
N SER A 377 3.04 20.79 -32.96
CA SER A 377 1.89 19.91 -32.74
C SER A 377 0.69 20.43 -33.53
N SER A 378 -0.35 19.60 -33.73
CA SER A 378 -1.68 20.09 -34.12
C SER A 378 -2.40 20.88 -33.02
N LEU A 379 -1.99 20.73 -31.75
CA LEU A 379 -2.52 21.47 -30.60
C LEU A 379 -1.42 21.78 -29.58
N ASP A 380 -1.01 20.78 -28.81
CA ASP A 380 -0.04 20.83 -27.71
C ASP A 380 0.91 19.62 -27.76
N VAL A 381 2.00 19.64 -26.99
CA VAL A 381 2.70 18.39 -26.68
C VAL A 381 2.32 18.00 -25.26
N ASN A 382 1.66 16.85 -25.14
CA ASN A 382 1.14 16.32 -23.88
C ASN A 382 1.99 15.17 -23.34
N GLU A 383 1.98 15.00 -22.02
CA GLU A 383 2.76 14.05 -21.26
C GLU A 383 1.98 13.63 -20.02
N PHE A 384 1.89 12.32 -19.79
CA PHE A 384 1.07 11.71 -18.75
C PHE A 384 1.90 10.82 -17.82
N ARG A 385 2.89 10.11 -18.38
CA ARG A 385 3.85 9.31 -17.61
C ARG A 385 5.17 9.14 -18.35
N TYR A 386 6.22 9.01 -17.56
CA TYR A 386 7.55 8.59 -18.00
C TYR A 386 8.03 7.38 -17.21
N ASP A 387 8.45 6.34 -17.92
CA ASP A 387 9.16 5.19 -17.36
C ASP A 387 10.61 5.22 -17.86
N VAL A 388 11.56 4.92 -16.98
CA VAL A 388 12.99 4.80 -17.33
C VAL A 388 13.47 3.39 -17.07
N HIS A 389 13.81 2.68 -18.14
CA HIS A 389 14.36 1.33 -18.06
C HIS A 389 15.88 1.43 -18.25
N SER A 390 16.66 1.01 -17.26
CA SER A 390 18.11 0.88 -17.40
C SER A 390 18.46 -0.47 -18.02
N ARG A 391 19.46 -0.52 -18.89
CA ARG A 391 20.00 -1.79 -19.40
C ARG A 391 21.09 -2.31 -18.47
N VAL A 392 20.94 -3.48 -17.88
CA VAL A 392 21.92 -4.09 -16.95
C VAL A 392 22.15 -5.53 -17.34
N ASP A 393 23.42 -5.94 -17.46
CA ASP A 393 23.85 -7.27 -17.93
C ASP A 393 23.14 -7.70 -19.24
N GLY A 394 22.86 -6.76 -20.13
CA GLY A 394 22.17 -6.97 -21.40
C GLY A 394 20.63 -6.97 -21.37
N GLU A 395 19.98 -7.10 -20.20
CA GLU A 395 18.52 -7.05 -20.04
C GLU A 395 18.01 -5.64 -19.69
N TRP A 396 16.77 -5.33 -20.03
CA TRP A 396 16.10 -4.08 -19.61
C TRP A 396 15.43 -4.29 -18.25
N VAL A 397 15.55 -3.29 -17.36
CA VAL A 397 14.93 -3.27 -16.03
C VAL A 397 14.35 -1.89 -15.78
N ARG A 398 13.05 -1.78 -15.47
CA ARG A 398 12.41 -0.53 -15.05
C ARG A 398 13.05 -0.04 -13.75
N THR A 399 13.75 1.10 -13.80
CA THR A 399 14.52 1.65 -12.67
C THR A 399 13.86 2.83 -12.00
N ASP A 400 12.94 3.52 -12.68
CA ASP A 400 12.17 4.64 -12.13
C ASP A 400 10.88 4.87 -12.93
N VAL A 401 9.87 5.44 -12.27
CA VAL A 401 8.57 5.80 -12.84
C VAL A 401 8.16 7.17 -12.31
N LEU A 402 7.55 7.97 -13.19
CA LEU A 402 6.97 9.27 -12.90
C LEU A 402 5.61 9.35 -13.61
N ASP A 403 4.53 9.09 -12.88
CA ASP A 403 3.19 9.52 -13.29
C ASP A 403 3.07 11.04 -13.08
N LEU A 404 2.44 11.74 -14.02
CA LEU A 404 2.32 13.19 -14.08
C LEU A 404 0.85 13.57 -14.17
N GLY A 405 0.33 14.31 -13.18
CA GLY A 405 -1.03 14.84 -13.24
C GLY A 405 -1.40 15.59 -11.96
N PRO A 406 -2.43 16.45 -11.96
CA PRO A 406 -3.03 16.99 -10.74
C PRO A 406 -3.25 15.98 -9.61
N ASP A 407 -3.62 14.73 -9.92
CA ASP A 407 -3.84 13.64 -8.96
C ASP A 407 -2.52 13.02 -8.42
N HIS A 408 -1.34 13.50 -8.84
CA HIS A 408 -0.03 12.93 -8.49
C HIS A 408 1.02 13.97 -8.02
N PRO A 409 0.72 14.87 -7.06
CA PRO A 409 1.63 15.96 -6.68
C PRO A 409 2.90 15.51 -5.92
N GLY A 410 2.81 14.46 -5.11
CA GLY A 410 3.91 13.95 -4.30
C GLY A 410 5.01 13.30 -5.13
N GLU A 411 4.63 12.50 -6.13
CA GLU A 411 5.57 11.87 -7.06
C GLU A 411 6.26 12.91 -7.97
N GLN A 412 5.51 13.88 -8.49
CA GLN A 412 6.08 15.03 -9.22
C GLN A 412 7.10 15.81 -8.38
N SER A 413 6.77 16.08 -7.12
CA SER A 413 7.64 16.80 -6.18
C SER A 413 8.92 16.00 -5.89
N ALA A 414 8.81 14.67 -5.76
CA ALA A 414 9.96 13.78 -5.55
C ALA A 414 10.91 13.68 -6.75
N HIS A 415 10.42 13.87 -7.98
CA HIS A 415 11.23 13.93 -9.21
C HIS A 415 11.58 15.38 -9.62
N GLY A 416 11.10 16.38 -8.88
CA GLY A 416 11.36 17.79 -9.11
C GLY A 416 10.75 18.36 -10.40
N TYR A 417 9.62 17.80 -10.85
CA TYR A 417 8.95 18.12 -12.12
C TYR A 417 8.57 19.60 -12.24
N ARG A 418 8.69 20.13 -13.45
CA ARG A 418 8.34 21.50 -13.85
C ARG A 418 7.81 21.50 -15.29
N VAL A 419 6.81 22.34 -15.55
CA VAL A 419 6.28 22.62 -16.89
C VAL A 419 6.30 24.12 -17.17
N ASP A 420 6.86 24.49 -18.33
CA ASP A 420 6.90 25.86 -18.84
C ASP A 420 5.82 26.03 -19.93
N ASN A 421 5.05 27.12 -19.83
CA ASN A 421 3.87 27.39 -20.68
C ASN A 421 2.86 26.20 -20.75
N PRO A 422 2.30 25.76 -19.61
CA PRO A 422 1.25 24.74 -19.59
C PRO A 422 -0.02 25.23 -20.29
N VAL A 423 -0.62 24.36 -21.11
CA VAL A 423 -1.82 24.64 -21.92
C VAL A 423 -2.88 23.53 -21.84
N PHE A 424 -2.70 22.53 -20.99
CA PHE A 424 -3.65 21.42 -20.86
C PHE A 424 -5.03 21.89 -20.42
N ALA A 425 -6.07 21.33 -21.03
CA ALA A 425 -7.45 21.83 -20.96
C ALA A 425 -8.48 20.76 -20.55
N ARG A 426 -8.03 19.63 -20.01
CA ARG A 426 -8.86 18.53 -19.49
C ARG A 426 -8.50 18.28 -18.02
N SER A 427 -9.43 17.71 -17.25
CA SER A 427 -9.15 17.16 -15.92
C SER A 427 -8.57 15.75 -16.06
N LYS A 428 -9.37 14.80 -16.58
CA LYS A 428 -8.96 13.42 -16.89
C LYS A 428 -9.14 13.10 -18.39
N LEU A 429 -8.45 12.07 -18.85
CA LEU A 429 -8.59 11.44 -20.16
C LEU A 429 -8.83 9.93 -19.97
N ILE A 430 -9.79 9.39 -20.72
CA ILE A 430 -10.02 7.95 -20.83
C ILE A 430 -9.67 7.55 -22.27
N ALA A 431 -8.69 6.67 -22.43
CA ALA A 431 -8.29 6.14 -23.73
C ALA A 431 -7.85 4.68 -23.61
N ARG A 432 -7.62 4.02 -24.76
CA ARG A 432 -7.26 2.60 -24.83
C ARG A 432 -5.96 2.34 -25.58
N TYR A 433 -5.15 1.40 -25.11
CA TYR A 433 -4.09 0.80 -25.91
C TYR A 433 -4.69 -0.12 -26.99
N PRO A 434 -4.15 -0.13 -28.22
CA PRO A 434 -4.72 -0.87 -29.35
C PRO A 434 -4.36 -2.37 -29.33
N HIS A 435 -4.79 -3.08 -28.29
CA HIS A 435 -4.68 -4.54 -28.16
C HIS A 435 -5.90 -5.26 -28.76
N ASP A 436 -5.71 -6.49 -29.26
CA ASP A 436 -6.81 -7.32 -29.73
C ASP A 436 -7.65 -7.84 -28.54
N PRO A 437 -9.00 -7.72 -28.56
CA PRO A 437 -9.84 -8.15 -27.44
C PRO A 437 -9.72 -9.65 -27.09
N GLY A 438 -9.33 -10.50 -28.04
CA GLY A 438 -9.05 -11.91 -27.76
C GLY A 438 -7.70 -12.13 -27.07
N GLN A 439 -6.71 -11.26 -27.30
CA GLN A 439 -5.46 -11.26 -26.55
C GLN A 439 -5.65 -10.73 -25.12
N VAL A 440 -6.48 -9.70 -24.93
CA VAL A 440 -6.85 -9.19 -23.61
C VAL A 440 -7.57 -10.28 -22.81
N ALA A 441 -8.68 -10.83 -23.31
CA ALA A 441 -9.41 -11.89 -22.61
C ALA A 441 -8.57 -13.14 -22.29
N ALA A 442 -7.63 -13.52 -23.17
CA ALA A 442 -6.69 -14.61 -22.91
C ALA A 442 -5.61 -14.26 -21.87
N SER A 443 -5.28 -12.98 -21.71
CA SER A 443 -4.40 -12.47 -20.66
C SER A 443 -5.09 -12.51 -19.30
N ASP A 444 -6.33 -12.02 -19.22
CA ASP A 444 -7.11 -11.97 -17.98
C ASP A 444 -7.44 -13.38 -17.47
N GLU A 445 -7.77 -14.31 -18.38
CA GLU A 445 -7.93 -15.73 -18.05
C GLU A 445 -6.63 -16.31 -17.49
N LEU A 446 -5.47 -16.04 -18.12
CA LEU A 446 -4.19 -16.54 -17.64
C LEU A 446 -3.86 -15.98 -16.25
N LEU A 447 -3.97 -14.67 -16.03
CA LEU A 447 -3.64 -14.02 -14.76
C LEU A 447 -4.53 -14.49 -13.60
N SER A 448 -5.79 -14.84 -13.89
CA SER A 448 -6.75 -15.33 -12.89
C SER A 448 -6.76 -16.86 -12.69
N THR A 449 -6.31 -17.67 -13.67
CA THR A 449 -6.39 -19.14 -13.61
C THR A 449 -5.05 -19.88 -13.55
N ALA A 450 -3.95 -19.28 -14.02
CA ALA A 450 -2.61 -19.80 -13.80
C ALA A 450 -2.08 -19.33 -12.43
N ARG A 451 -1.43 -20.23 -11.71
CA ARG A 451 -1.21 -20.09 -10.26
C ARG A 451 0.25 -20.31 -9.87
N ILE A 452 0.72 -19.52 -8.91
CA ILE A 452 1.98 -19.74 -8.21
C ILE A 452 1.68 -20.62 -7.00
N ARG A 453 2.40 -21.73 -6.88
CA ARG A 453 2.37 -22.60 -5.70
C ARG A 453 3.77 -22.65 -5.07
N ILE A 454 3.85 -22.50 -3.75
CA ILE A 454 5.11 -22.67 -3.02
C ILE A 454 4.90 -23.59 -1.82
N THR A 455 5.79 -24.57 -1.69
CA THR A 455 5.83 -25.56 -0.61
C THR A 455 7.13 -25.41 0.16
N PHE A 456 7.06 -24.99 1.43
CA PHE A 456 8.20 -24.84 2.34
C PHE A 456 8.20 -25.95 3.38
N ASP A 457 9.34 -26.60 3.63
CA ASP A 457 9.51 -27.66 4.64
C ASP A 457 8.44 -28.78 4.58
N GLY A 458 7.88 -29.03 3.39
CA GLY A 458 6.80 -30.01 3.14
C GLY A 458 5.38 -29.49 3.33
N GLN A 459 5.17 -28.19 3.53
CA GLN A 459 3.87 -27.54 3.68
C GLN A 459 3.62 -26.54 2.54
N THR A 460 2.53 -26.71 1.78
CA THR A 460 2.10 -25.75 0.77
C THR A 460 1.39 -24.59 1.44
N THR A 461 2.01 -23.41 1.45
CA THR A 461 1.53 -22.20 2.15
C THR A 461 1.15 -21.06 1.20
N VAL A 462 1.62 -21.14 -0.05
CA VAL A 462 1.28 -20.24 -1.15
C VAL A 462 0.57 -21.07 -2.21
N ASP A 463 -0.66 -20.69 -2.55
CA ASP A 463 -1.37 -21.16 -3.74
C ASP A 463 -2.35 -20.05 -4.18
N ALA A 464 -1.95 -19.24 -5.17
CA ALA A 464 -2.66 -18.03 -5.59
C ALA A 464 -2.55 -17.80 -7.12
N PRO A 465 -3.52 -17.12 -7.77
CA PRO A 465 -3.40 -16.68 -9.16
C PRO A 465 -2.19 -15.79 -9.35
N ILE A 466 -1.57 -15.84 -10.54
CA ILE A 466 -0.39 -15.04 -10.85
C ILE A 466 -0.67 -13.54 -10.68
N GLY A 467 -1.74 -13.02 -11.28
CA GLY A 467 -2.03 -11.58 -11.21
C GLY A 467 -2.24 -11.10 -9.76
N GLU A 468 -3.14 -11.75 -9.03
CA GLU A 468 -3.54 -11.31 -7.69
C GLU A 468 -2.42 -11.51 -6.65
N PHE A 469 -1.53 -12.49 -6.86
CA PHE A 469 -0.32 -12.66 -6.06
C PHE A 469 0.67 -11.49 -6.22
N PHE A 470 0.76 -10.88 -7.40
CA PHE A 470 1.62 -9.71 -7.65
C PHE A 470 0.89 -8.36 -7.46
N GLY A 471 -0.45 -8.34 -7.46
CA GLY A 471 -1.26 -7.19 -7.01
C GLY A 471 -2.47 -6.79 -7.86
N THR A 472 -2.87 -7.58 -8.87
CA THR A 472 -4.02 -7.25 -9.74
C THR A 472 -4.88 -8.47 -10.07
N GLY A 473 -6.17 -8.42 -9.77
CA GLY A 473 -7.16 -9.47 -10.08
C GLY A 473 -8.17 -9.07 -11.15
N LEU A 474 -7.96 -7.95 -11.85
CA LEU A 474 -8.80 -7.47 -12.97
C LEU A 474 -8.14 -7.70 -14.35
N GLY A 475 -6.84 -7.38 -14.50
CA GLY A 475 -6.05 -7.63 -15.73
C GLY A 475 -4.58 -7.20 -15.56
N GLU A 476 -3.79 -7.06 -16.63
CA GLU A 476 -2.41 -6.53 -16.54
C GLU A 476 -2.40 -5.00 -16.42
N HIS A 477 -2.65 -4.51 -15.21
CA HIS A 477 -2.51 -3.10 -14.82
C HIS A 477 -1.16 -2.85 -14.12
N ASP A 478 -0.66 -1.61 -14.14
CA ASP A 478 0.59 -1.25 -13.44
C ASP A 478 0.40 -1.31 -11.92
N VAL A 479 1.18 -2.17 -11.25
CA VAL A 479 1.17 -2.26 -9.78
C VAL A 479 2.52 -1.82 -9.26
N ARG A 480 2.52 -0.75 -8.45
CA ARG A 480 3.72 -0.26 -7.75
C ARG A 480 3.46 -0.28 -6.25
N SER A 481 3.78 -1.39 -5.57
CA SER A 481 3.77 -1.45 -4.09
C SER A 481 5.19 -1.65 -3.55
N LEU A 482 5.38 -1.55 -2.23
CA LEU A 482 6.68 -1.79 -1.61
C LEU A 482 7.15 -3.25 -1.73
N MET A 483 6.23 -4.22 -1.68
CA MET A 483 6.57 -5.65 -1.57
C MET A 483 6.26 -6.48 -2.83
N SER A 484 5.46 -5.96 -3.75
CA SER A 484 5.17 -6.57 -5.06
C SER A 484 5.05 -5.50 -6.18
N SER A 485 5.32 -5.90 -7.42
CA SER A 485 5.10 -5.08 -8.62
C SER A 485 4.55 -5.89 -9.79
N VAL A 486 3.87 -5.19 -10.70
CA VAL A 486 3.53 -5.62 -12.06
C VAL A 486 3.99 -4.51 -12.98
N ASP A 487 4.95 -4.81 -13.86
CA ASP A 487 5.46 -3.92 -14.89
C ASP A 487 4.84 -4.33 -16.24
N PRO A 488 3.84 -3.58 -16.77
CA PRO A 488 3.02 -4.04 -17.89
C PRO A 488 3.73 -3.90 -19.24
N GLY A 489 3.57 -4.91 -20.10
CA GLY A 489 4.03 -4.88 -21.49
C GLY A 489 5.55 -5.01 -21.72
N LEU A 490 6.25 -3.91 -21.98
CA LEU A 490 7.51 -3.93 -22.73
C LEU A 490 8.71 -4.46 -21.93
N ASP A 491 9.11 -5.70 -22.22
CA ASP A 491 10.16 -6.46 -21.51
C ASP A 491 9.81 -6.75 -20.01
N GLY A 492 8.56 -6.49 -19.62
CA GLY A 492 8.11 -6.33 -18.22
C GLY A 492 8.25 -7.55 -17.31
N TRP A 493 8.33 -7.30 -16.01
CA TRP A 493 8.45 -8.32 -14.96
C TRP A 493 7.45 -8.09 -13.83
N TYR A 494 6.74 -9.14 -13.44
CA TYR A 494 6.01 -9.15 -12.17
C TYR A 494 6.95 -9.65 -11.09
N THR A 495 7.07 -8.92 -9.98
CA THR A 495 8.08 -9.18 -8.96
C THR A 495 7.46 -9.17 -7.57
N ALA A 496 7.93 -10.07 -6.70
CA ALA A 496 7.55 -10.17 -5.29
C ALA A 496 8.83 -10.21 -4.44
N TRP A 497 8.97 -9.22 -3.55
CA TRP A 497 10.12 -9.03 -2.66
C TRP A 497 9.88 -9.53 -1.23
N TRP A 498 8.79 -10.24 -0.98
CA TRP A 498 8.49 -10.84 0.33
C TRP A 498 9.63 -11.78 0.80
N PRO A 499 10.16 -11.62 2.02
CA PRO A 499 11.02 -12.62 2.66
C PRO A 499 10.31 -13.97 2.74
N MET A 500 10.86 -15.04 2.16
CA MET A 500 10.27 -16.40 2.29
C MET A 500 11.30 -17.38 2.88
N PRO A 501 11.41 -17.50 4.21
CA PRO A 501 12.34 -18.39 4.88
C PRO A 501 11.84 -19.84 4.96
N PHE A 502 12.78 -20.79 4.89
CA PHE A 502 12.54 -22.23 5.06
C PHE A 502 13.82 -22.92 5.57
N ALA A 503 13.69 -23.99 6.37
CA ALA A 503 14.85 -24.59 7.05
C ALA A 503 15.46 -25.81 6.33
N GLN A 504 14.68 -26.49 5.49
CA GLN A 504 15.07 -27.75 4.85
C GLN A 504 14.90 -27.71 3.34
N HIS A 505 13.74 -27.25 2.86
CA HIS A 505 13.36 -27.38 1.44
C HIS A 505 12.34 -26.33 1.02
N ALA A 506 12.45 -25.87 -0.23
CA ALA A 506 11.41 -25.10 -0.89
C ALA A 506 11.21 -25.58 -2.34
N VAL A 507 9.96 -25.82 -2.73
CA VAL A 507 9.56 -26.10 -4.11
C VAL A 507 8.68 -24.95 -4.59
N ILE A 508 9.09 -24.29 -5.68
CA ILE A 508 8.35 -23.20 -6.33
C ILE A 508 7.82 -23.77 -7.65
N GLU A 509 6.51 -23.76 -7.83
CA GLU A 509 5.81 -24.30 -9.00
C GLU A 509 4.92 -23.26 -9.66
N VAL A 510 4.80 -23.35 -10.99
CA VAL A 510 3.74 -22.70 -11.77
C VAL A 510 2.77 -23.77 -12.22
N VAL A 511 1.47 -23.54 -12.03
CA VAL A 511 0.39 -24.48 -12.35
C VAL A 511 -0.61 -23.81 -13.28
N ASN A 512 -0.80 -24.35 -14.48
CA ASN A 512 -1.79 -23.84 -15.42
C ASN A 512 -3.14 -24.56 -15.22
N GLY A 513 -4.08 -23.90 -14.52
CA GLY A 513 -5.44 -24.40 -14.34
C GLY A 513 -6.44 -23.99 -15.42
N GLY A 514 -6.04 -23.12 -16.36
CA GLY A 514 -6.91 -22.48 -17.35
C GLY A 514 -7.04 -23.22 -18.69
N GLY A 515 -7.78 -22.59 -19.60
CA GLY A 515 -7.92 -22.93 -21.02
C GLY A 515 -6.88 -22.27 -21.93
N VAL A 516 -6.12 -21.28 -21.43
CA VAL A 516 -5.01 -20.62 -22.14
C VAL A 516 -3.66 -21.29 -21.81
N PRO A 517 -2.86 -21.73 -22.81
CA PRO A 517 -1.52 -22.26 -22.55
C PRO A 517 -0.53 -21.13 -22.26
N ILE A 518 0.44 -21.37 -21.38
CA ILE A 518 1.58 -20.44 -21.16
C ILE A 518 2.68 -20.79 -22.15
N THR A 519 3.30 -19.78 -22.77
CA THR A 519 4.35 -19.92 -23.77
C THR A 519 5.43 -18.85 -23.57
N GLY A 520 6.69 -19.21 -23.80
CA GLY A 520 7.84 -18.29 -23.71
C GLY A 520 8.06 -17.64 -22.34
N ALA A 521 7.50 -18.18 -21.27
CA ALA A 521 7.57 -17.59 -19.93
C ALA A 521 8.95 -17.75 -19.30
N THR A 522 9.37 -16.77 -18.52
CA THR A 522 10.57 -16.83 -17.67
C THR A 522 10.16 -16.67 -16.21
N ALA A 523 10.68 -17.51 -15.32
CA ALA A 523 10.61 -17.30 -13.87
C ALA A 523 12.02 -17.28 -13.26
N GLU A 524 12.20 -16.46 -12.22
CA GLU A 524 13.44 -16.38 -11.45
C GLU A 524 13.19 -16.36 -9.94
N VAL A 525 13.96 -17.16 -9.21
CA VAL A 525 13.92 -17.25 -7.75
C VAL A 525 15.29 -16.92 -7.17
N THR A 526 15.39 -15.81 -6.45
CA THR A 526 16.62 -15.37 -5.77
C THR A 526 16.53 -15.72 -4.29
N SER A 527 17.52 -16.47 -3.78
CA SER A 527 17.59 -16.83 -2.36
C SER A 527 19.01 -16.78 -1.82
N ALA A 528 19.15 -16.54 -0.52
CA ALA A 528 20.42 -16.60 0.21
C ALA A 528 20.34 -17.62 1.36
N PRO A 529 21.47 -18.17 1.86
CA PRO A 529 21.52 -18.87 3.15
C PRO A 529 21.02 -17.97 4.29
N ALA A 530 20.25 -18.54 5.22
CA ALA A 530 19.67 -17.80 6.34
C ALA A 530 19.56 -18.68 7.61
N GLU A 531 19.74 -18.07 8.78
CA GLU A 531 19.50 -18.74 10.07
C GLU A 531 18.00 -18.71 10.39
N ILE A 532 17.35 -19.89 10.44
CA ILE A 532 15.90 -20.02 10.65
C ILE A 532 15.61 -20.41 12.09
N GLY A 533 15.26 -19.42 12.92
CA GLY A 533 14.90 -19.61 14.33
C GLY A 533 13.50 -20.20 14.55
N ASP A 534 13.19 -20.48 15.81
CA ASP A 534 11.85 -20.90 16.25
C ASP A 534 10.83 -19.73 16.22
N ASP A 535 11.32 -18.49 16.16
CA ASP A 535 10.58 -17.23 16.04
C ASP A 535 10.25 -16.82 14.59
N VAL A 536 10.71 -17.60 13.61
CA VAL A 536 10.54 -17.34 12.17
C VAL A 536 9.34 -18.14 11.62
N GLY A 537 8.34 -17.43 11.10
CA GLY A 537 7.20 -18.01 10.40
C GLY A 537 7.49 -18.33 8.94
N LEU A 538 6.72 -19.27 8.35
CA LEU A 538 6.70 -19.47 6.90
C LEU A 538 5.93 -18.33 6.25
N PHE A 539 6.28 -17.97 5.01
CA PHE A 539 5.46 -17.05 4.21
C PHE A 539 4.21 -17.76 3.67
N HIS A 540 3.06 -17.11 3.74
CA HIS A 540 1.78 -17.57 3.18
C HIS A 540 1.21 -16.51 2.23
N ALA A 541 0.57 -16.99 1.17
CA ALA A 541 -0.34 -16.20 0.35
C ALA A 541 -1.64 -17.01 0.18
N THR A 542 -2.71 -16.53 0.81
CA THR A 542 -3.99 -17.25 0.92
C THR A 542 -5.03 -16.59 0.02
N HIS A 543 -5.27 -17.17 -1.15
CA HIS A 543 -6.26 -16.72 -2.12
C HIS A 543 -7.67 -17.26 -1.83
N ARG A 544 -8.69 -16.41 -1.99
CA ARG A 544 -10.12 -16.77 -2.01
C ARG A 544 -10.80 -16.07 -3.19
N ARG A 545 -11.82 -16.69 -3.79
CA ARG A 545 -12.77 -16.05 -4.73
C ARG A 545 -14.18 -16.59 -4.55
N GLY A 546 -15.18 -15.73 -4.73
CA GLY A 546 -16.59 -16.11 -4.80
C GLY A 546 -17.53 -14.91 -4.71
N VAL A 547 -18.82 -15.18 -4.90
CA VAL A 547 -19.86 -14.18 -4.68
C VAL A 547 -20.01 -13.83 -3.20
N THR A 548 -20.37 -12.56 -2.93
CA THR A 548 -20.68 -12.07 -1.60
C THR A 548 -21.95 -12.75 -1.03
N VAL A 549 -22.10 -12.72 0.30
CA VAL A 549 -23.21 -13.40 0.99
C VAL A 549 -23.77 -12.48 2.07
N GLN A 550 -25.02 -12.04 1.91
CA GLN A 550 -25.67 -11.07 2.79
C GLN A 550 -25.51 -11.42 4.28
N GLY A 551 -25.04 -10.45 5.07
CA GLY A 551 -24.76 -10.58 6.50
C GLY A 551 -23.47 -11.34 6.84
N GLN A 552 -22.52 -11.47 5.90
CA GLN A 552 -21.24 -12.14 6.12
C GLN A 552 -20.09 -11.43 5.40
N ASP A 553 -19.11 -10.96 6.19
CA ASP A 553 -17.88 -10.33 5.68
C ASP A 553 -17.22 -11.14 4.56
N TRP A 554 -16.67 -10.44 3.57
CA TRP A 554 -15.64 -11.00 2.72
C TRP A 554 -14.37 -11.27 3.54
N ASN A 555 -14.22 -12.51 3.99
CA ASN A 555 -13.16 -12.93 4.91
C ASN A 555 -11.81 -13.14 4.17
N PHE A 556 -10.97 -12.11 4.07
CA PHE A 556 -9.60 -12.20 3.54
C PHE A 556 -8.81 -13.39 4.10
N LEU A 557 -8.86 -13.60 5.42
CA LEU A 557 -8.14 -14.66 6.13
C LEU A 557 -8.95 -15.14 7.34
N ASP A 558 -9.13 -16.46 7.46
CA ASP A 558 -9.65 -17.14 8.65
C ASP A 558 -8.69 -18.28 8.97
N THR A 559 -7.95 -18.17 10.07
CA THR A 559 -6.85 -19.08 10.39
C THR A 559 -6.61 -19.24 11.90
N GLY A 560 -6.14 -20.42 12.30
CA GLY A 560 -5.77 -20.76 13.67
C GLY A 560 -4.26 -20.94 13.85
N GLY A 561 -3.78 -20.77 15.08
CA GLY A 561 -2.36 -20.78 15.42
C GLY A 561 -1.79 -19.37 15.62
N ALA A 562 -0.48 -19.23 15.60
CA ALA A 562 0.20 -17.94 15.73
C ALA A 562 0.70 -17.43 14.37
N GLY A 563 0.75 -16.12 14.18
CA GLY A 563 1.16 -15.52 12.94
C GLY A 563 1.22 -13.99 12.96
N THR A 564 1.42 -13.39 11.80
CA THR A 564 1.30 -11.95 11.58
C THR A 564 0.80 -11.68 10.17
N PHE A 565 -0.32 -10.98 10.05
CA PHE A 565 -0.92 -10.56 8.78
C PHE A 565 -0.33 -9.22 8.35
N TYR A 566 0.08 -9.15 7.08
CA TYR A 566 0.81 -8.05 6.47
C TYR A 566 0.05 -7.43 5.26
N GLY A 567 -1.25 -7.68 5.17
CA GLY A 567 -2.13 -7.06 4.17
C GLY A 567 -2.64 -7.98 3.07
N VAL A 568 -3.22 -7.39 2.04
CA VAL A 568 -4.08 -8.09 1.06
C VAL A 568 -4.10 -7.37 -0.30
N THR A 569 -4.17 -8.16 -1.37
CA THR A 569 -4.68 -7.71 -2.69
C THR A 569 -6.16 -8.10 -2.78
N HIS A 570 -7.02 -7.20 -3.24
CA HIS A 570 -8.47 -7.40 -3.35
C HIS A 570 -8.97 -6.92 -4.72
N SER A 571 -9.85 -7.69 -5.36
CA SER A 571 -10.50 -7.32 -6.62
C SER A 571 -11.99 -7.56 -6.51
N MET A 572 -12.72 -6.45 -6.50
CA MET A 572 -14.15 -6.36 -6.19
C MET A 572 -14.91 -6.10 -7.48
N ARG A 573 -15.80 -7.00 -7.88
CA ARG A 573 -16.69 -6.80 -9.04
C ARG A 573 -18.09 -6.53 -8.51
N GLY A 574 -18.51 -5.27 -8.53
CA GLY A 574 -19.84 -4.85 -8.11
C GLY A 574 -20.91 -5.36 -9.08
N LEU A 575 -21.95 -6.00 -8.55
CA LEU A 575 -23.05 -6.57 -9.34
C LEU A 575 -24.33 -5.72 -9.25
N ILE A 576 -24.23 -4.47 -8.78
CA ILE A 576 -25.30 -3.47 -8.69
C ILE A 576 -25.61 -2.91 -10.11
N PRO A 577 -26.80 -3.18 -10.69
CA PRO A 577 -27.13 -2.72 -12.04
C PRO A 577 -27.35 -1.19 -12.14
N PRO A 578 -27.07 -0.57 -13.30
CA PRO A 578 -27.39 0.84 -13.53
C PRO A 578 -28.88 1.12 -13.37
N GLY A 579 -29.24 2.07 -12.52
CA GLY A 579 -30.64 2.40 -12.22
C GLY A 579 -31.39 1.34 -11.40
N ALA A 580 -30.66 0.46 -10.69
CA ALA A 580 -31.26 -0.31 -9.60
C ALA A 580 -31.87 0.62 -8.53
N ALA A 581 -32.88 0.13 -7.83
CA ALA A 581 -33.58 0.88 -6.79
C ALA A 581 -33.08 0.46 -5.41
N THR A 582 -32.73 1.43 -4.58
CA THR A 582 -32.47 1.24 -3.15
C THR A 582 -33.61 1.85 -2.32
N LEU A 583 -33.90 1.24 -1.17
CA LEU A 583 -34.73 1.82 -0.13
C LEU A 583 -33.78 2.36 0.93
N ARG A 584 -33.86 3.66 1.22
CA ARG A 584 -33.28 4.23 2.43
C ARG A 584 -34.41 4.52 3.40
N ASP A 585 -34.26 4.08 4.64
CA ASP A 585 -34.99 4.72 5.74
C ASP A 585 -34.32 6.09 5.95
N ASP A 586 -35.05 7.16 5.67
CA ASP A 586 -34.70 8.48 6.18
C ASP A 586 -35.08 8.59 7.67
N GLU A 587 -34.57 9.61 8.37
CA GLU A 587 -34.94 9.82 9.79
C GLU A 587 -36.44 10.21 9.96
N GLU A 588 -37.16 10.52 8.88
CA GLU A 588 -38.56 10.95 8.87
C GLU A 588 -39.57 9.81 8.59
N HIS A 589 -39.09 8.59 8.34
CA HIS A 589 -39.86 7.38 7.96
C HIS A 589 -40.57 7.48 6.59
N SER A 590 -40.06 8.29 5.67
CA SER A 590 -40.45 8.28 4.25
C SER A 590 -39.62 7.25 3.49
N VAL A 591 -40.24 6.12 3.13
CA VAL A 591 -39.60 5.14 2.24
C VAL A 591 -39.62 5.68 0.79
N GLU A 592 -38.70 6.59 0.50
CA GLU A 592 -38.43 7.05 -0.87
C GLU A 592 -37.53 6.07 -1.62
N THR A 593 -37.84 5.87 -2.91
CA THR A 593 -37.10 4.96 -3.79
C THR A 593 -36.02 5.72 -4.53
N TYR A 594 -34.77 5.61 -4.10
CA TYR A 594 -33.62 6.24 -4.76
C TYR A 594 -32.97 5.31 -5.78
N ALA A 595 -32.25 5.90 -6.74
CA ALA A 595 -31.34 5.14 -7.58
C ALA A 595 -30.14 4.70 -6.71
N ALA A 596 -29.85 3.40 -6.69
CA ALA A 596 -28.71 2.85 -5.98
C ALA A 596 -27.40 3.36 -6.60
N ASN A 597 -26.45 3.76 -5.75
CA ASN A 597 -25.08 3.99 -6.21
C ASN A 597 -24.50 2.64 -6.67
N GLN A 598 -23.99 2.55 -7.89
CA GLN A 598 -23.39 1.31 -8.39
C GLN A 598 -22.11 0.92 -7.64
N ARG A 599 -21.56 1.83 -6.84
CA ARG A 599 -20.34 1.67 -6.04
C ARG A 599 -20.62 1.53 -4.55
N ASN A 600 -21.90 1.42 -4.16
CA ASN A 600 -22.35 1.19 -2.78
C ASN A 600 -21.76 -0.10 -2.16
N TYR A 601 -21.25 -1.03 -2.99
CA TYR A 601 -20.49 -2.21 -2.55
C TYR A 601 -19.18 -1.86 -1.82
N LEU A 602 -18.69 -0.61 -1.91
CA LEU A 602 -17.50 -0.11 -1.25
C LEU A 602 -17.77 0.53 0.13
N GLU A 603 -19.01 0.66 0.59
CA GLU A 603 -19.31 1.20 1.94
C GLU A 603 -18.88 0.26 3.09
N GLY A 604 -18.29 -0.90 2.82
CA GLY A 604 -18.08 -1.95 3.81
C GLY A 604 -16.83 -1.80 4.69
N ASP A 605 -17.02 -1.81 6.01
CA ASP A 605 -15.98 -1.78 7.06
C ASP A 605 -15.04 -3.00 7.08
N GLU A 606 -13.73 -2.79 7.30
CA GLU A 606 -12.87 -3.90 7.72
C GLU A 606 -13.12 -4.31 9.17
N ARG A 607 -13.15 -5.62 9.45
CA ARG A 607 -13.35 -6.16 10.80
C ARG A 607 -12.38 -7.29 11.12
N PHE A 608 -11.40 -7.01 11.97
CA PHE A 608 -10.34 -7.97 12.33
C PHE A 608 -10.48 -8.48 13.77
N TYR A 609 -10.88 -9.74 13.92
CA TYR A 609 -11.04 -10.44 15.18
C TYR A 609 -9.77 -11.23 15.52
N VAL A 610 -9.01 -10.75 16.50
CA VAL A 610 -7.71 -11.31 16.92
C VAL A 610 -7.89 -12.22 18.13
N ASP A 611 -7.25 -13.39 18.12
CA ASP A 611 -7.15 -14.35 19.23
C ASP A 611 -8.49 -14.75 19.87
N GLY A 612 -9.55 -14.81 19.06
CA GLY A 612 -10.89 -15.20 19.51
C GLY A 612 -11.58 -14.13 20.38
N ALA A 613 -11.19 -12.86 20.26
CA ALA A 613 -11.95 -11.75 20.81
C ALA A 613 -13.39 -11.73 20.24
N ALA A 614 -14.36 -11.36 21.09
CA ALA A 614 -15.75 -11.21 20.69
C ALA A 614 -16.00 -9.90 19.91
N GLU A 615 -15.27 -8.85 20.29
CA GLU A 615 -15.25 -7.57 19.59
C GLU A 615 -14.06 -7.51 18.61
N PRO A 616 -14.19 -6.78 17.49
CA PRO A 616 -13.07 -6.50 16.60
C PRO A 616 -11.93 -5.74 17.31
N ALA A 617 -10.68 -5.99 16.88
CA ALA A 617 -9.51 -5.17 17.23
C ALA A 617 -9.28 -4.01 16.25
N TRP A 618 -9.79 -4.17 15.02
CA TRP A 618 -9.91 -3.16 13.96
C TRP A 618 -11.36 -3.19 13.44
N HIS A 619 -11.98 -2.03 13.32
CA HIS A 619 -13.34 -1.79 12.84
C HIS A 619 -13.31 -0.51 11.98
N GLY A 620 -13.59 -0.67 10.69
CA GLY A 620 -13.36 0.34 9.65
C GLY A 620 -14.25 1.57 9.66
N THR A 621 -14.39 2.17 8.47
CA THR A 621 -15.40 3.20 8.15
C THR A 621 -15.89 3.14 6.69
N GLY A 622 -15.51 2.09 5.95
CA GLY A 622 -15.63 1.99 4.49
C GLY A 622 -14.50 1.19 3.83
N THR A 623 -14.70 0.72 2.59
CA THR A 623 -13.73 -0.11 1.88
C THR A 623 -12.62 0.72 1.25
N GLU A 624 -12.90 1.84 0.60
CA GLU A 624 -11.83 2.73 0.13
C GLU A 624 -11.04 3.35 1.30
N ASP A 625 -11.71 3.56 2.44
CA ASP A 625 -11.10 4.00 3.69
C ASP A 625 -10.11 2.95 4.23
N PHE A 626 -10.48 1.66 4.20
CA PHE A 626 -9.53 0.57 4.49
C PHE A 626 -8.32 0.61 3.56
N TYR A 627 -8.49 0.97 2.28
CA TYR A 627 -7.39 1.16 1.33
C TYR A 627 -6.74 2.56 1.40
N GLU A 628 -7.00 3.30 2.49
CA GLU A 628 -6.45 4.62 2.85
C GLU A 628 -6.73 5.72 1.81
N SER A 629 -7.82 5.56 1.07
CA SER A 629 -8.33 6.45 0.03
C SER A 629 -9.61 7.15 0.51
N GLY A 630 -10.58 7.47 -0.36
CA GLY A 630 -11.86 8.06 0.04
C GLY A 630 -12.77 8.35 -1.15
N TRP A 631 -14.07 8.60 -0.94
CA TRP A 631 -15.01 9.02 -2.01
C TRP A 631 -15.10 8.03 -3.17
N TYR A 632 -15.17 6.74 -2.85
CA TYR A 632 -15.05 5.59 -3.74
C TYR A 632 -13.77 5.65 -4.59
N PHE A 633 -12.62 5.91 -3.95
CA PHE A 633 -11.35 6.21 -4.64
C PHE A 633 -11.46 7.42 -5.58
N ARG A 634 -12.11 8.50 -5.12
CA ARG A 634 -12.45 9.73 -5.87
C ARG A 634 -12.99 9.45 -7.27
N GLU A 635 -14.16 8.81 -7.30
CA GLU A 635 -14.84 8.33 -8.52
C GLU A 635 -14.02 7.31 -9.34
N GLY A 636 -13.02 6.65 -8.75
CA GLY A 636 -12.18 5.65 -9.43
C GLY A 636 -10.89 6.20 -10.04
N THR A 637 -10.30 7.28 -9.49
CA THR A 637 -8.88 7.57 -9.73
C THR A 637 -8.06 6.32 -9.39
N THR A 638 -7.31 5.82 -10.36
CA THR A 638 -6.30 4.78 -10.14
C THR A 638 -5.00 5.41 -9.63
N PHE A 639 -4.37 4.79 -8.64
CA PHE A 639 -3.12 5.28 -8.05
C PHE A 639 -2.32 4.15 -7.40
N SER A 640 -1.07 4.42 -7.04
CA SER A 640 -0.22 3.50 -6.28
C SER A 640 0.70 4.22 -5.33
N MET A 641 0.69 3.78 -4.07
CA MET A 641 1.57 4.23 -2.99
C MET A 641 2.31 3.01 -2.41
N PRO A 642 3.44 3.18 -1.69
CA PRO A 642 4.23 2.04 -1.20
C PRO A 642 3.44 1.04 -0.35
N LEU A 643 2.42 1.50 0.39
CA LEU A 643 1.68 0.69 1.36
C LEU A 643 0.19 0.49 1.02
N HIS A 644 -0.36 1.16 0.00
CA HIS A 644 -1.75 1.02 -0.43
C HIS A 644 -1.94 1.52 -1.87
N GLY A 645 -3.03 1.17 -2.53
CA GLY A 645 -3.36 1.74 -3.84
C GLY A 645 -4.56 1.09 -4.52
N ASN A 646 -5.04 1.77 -5.55
CA ASN A 646 -6.08 1.33 -6.48
C ASN A 646 -5.48 1.23 -7.90
N PRO A 647 -4.75 0.15 -8.25
CA PRO A 647 -4.14 0.01 -9.58
C PRO A 647 -5.16 -0.19 -10.72
N SER A 648 -6.44 -0.49 -10.45
CA SER A 648 -7.40 -0.78 -11.54
C SER A 648 -8.86 -0.43 -11.23
N HIS A 649 -9.49 0.31 -12.14
CA HIS A 649 -10.92 0.59 -12.15
C HIS A 649 -11.51 0.35 -13.54
N GLU A 650 -12.57 -0.43 -13.62
CA GLU A 650 -13.21 -0.87 -14.86
C GLU A 650 -14.73 -0.68 -14.77
N VAL A 651 -15.35 -0.11 -15.81
CA VAL A 651 -16.79 0.17 -15.85
C VAL A 651 -17.39 -0.41 -17.12
N SER A 652 -18.15 -1.52 -16.97
CA SER A 652 -18.88 -2.19 -18.05
C SER A 652 -18.02 -2.62 -19.27
N VAL A 653 -16.74 -2.94 -19.02
CA VAL A 653 -15.71 -3.28 -20.03
C VAL A 653 -14.80 -4.40 -19.53
N ASP A 654 -14.05 -5.03 -20.44
CA ASP A 654 -12.88 -5.89 -20.14
C ASP A 654 -13.12 -7.00 -19.09
N GLY A 655 -14.34 -7.54 -19.05
CA GLY A 655 -14.77 -8.59 -18.11
C GLY A 655 -15.49 -8.08 -16.86
N CYS A 656 -15.47 -6.77 -16.60
CA CYS A 656 -16.35 -6.12 -15.65
C CYS A 656 -17.78 -5.97 -16.20
N GLN A 657 -18.79 -6.37 -15.41
CA GLN A 657 -20.20 -6.27 -15.81
C GLN A 657 -20.78 -4.86 -15.61
N TYR A 658 -20.44 -4.19 -14.51
CA TYR A 658 -20.98 -2.87 -14.14
C TYR A 658 -19.89 -1.91 -13.67
N ASP A 659 -19.39 -2.07 -12.45
CA ASP A 659 -18.29 -1.31 -11.85
C ASP A 659 -17.40 -2.28 -11.06
N CYS A 660 -16.09 -2.21 -11.27
CA CYS A 660 -15.13 -3.13 -10.68
C CYS A 660 -13.86 -2.40 -10.27
N THR A 661 -13.37 -2.66 -9.06
CA THR A 661 -12.23 -1.97 -8.46
C THR A 661 -11.21 -2.99 -7.94
N GLY A 662 -9.93 -2.79 -8.24
CA GLY A 662 -8.82 -3.62 -7.81
C GLY A 662 -7.85 -2.82 -6.96
N ALA A 663 -7.71 -3.20 -5.68
CA ALA A 663 -6.96 -2.47 -4.66
C ALA A 663 -5.98 -3.38 -3.88
N TYR A 664 -5.01 -2.77 -3.21
CA TYR A 664 -4.13 -3.46 -2.26
C TYR A 664 -3.83 -2.59 -1.03
N ARG A 665 -3.55 -3.21 0.11
CA ARG A 665 -2.94 -2.58 1.29
C ARG A 665 -1.91 -3.52 1.89
N ILE A 666 -0.72 -3.00 2.19
CA ILE A 666 0.45 -3.72 2.70
C ILE A 666 0.76 -3.20 4.11
N LEU A 667 0.35 -3.96 5.12
CA LEU A 667 0.39 -3.56 6.53
C LEU A 667 1.78 -3.79 7.13
N ILE A 668 2.74 -2.90 6.91
CA ILE A 668 4.14 -3.07 7.34
C ILE A 668 4.35 -2.74 8.82
N ASN A 669 4.02 -1.52 9.25
CA ASN A 669 4.17 -1.10 10.65
C ASN A 669 2.89 -1.40 11.44
N ASP A 670 1.75 -1.16 10.80
CA ASP A 670 0.36 -1.45 11.16
C ASP A 670 -0.04 -2.96 11.11
N ALA A 671 0.91 -3.85 10.78
CA ALA A 671 0.74 -5.31 10.74
C ALA A 671 -0.05 -5.89 11.94
N VAL A 672 -0.83 -6.95 11.70
CA VAL A 672 -1.73 -7.55 12.70
C VAL A 672 -1.20 -8.90 13.19
N PRO A 673 -0.47 -8.96 14.33
CA PRO A 673 -0.04 -10.22 14.93
C PRO A 673 -1.15 -10.93 15.71
N PHE A 674 -1.05 -12.25 15.77
CA PHE A 674 -1.97 -13.14 16.49
C PHE A 674 -1.24 -14.35 17.07
N ARG A 675 -1.76 -14.94 18.15
CA ARG A 675 -1.17 -16.07 18.90
C ARG A 675 -1.95 -17.37 18.80
N THR A 676 -3.27 -17.29 18.65
CA THR A 676 -4.19 -18.44 18.58
C THR A 676 -5.10 -18.42 17.36
N GLY A 677 -5.34 -17.26 16.74
CA GLY A 677 -5.99 -17.18 15.43
C GLY A 677 -6.33 -15.76 15.02
N LEU A 678 -6.68 -15.59 13.74
CA LEU A 678 -7.13 -14.34 13.15
C LEU A 678 -8.27 -14.64 12.18
N ARG A 679 -9.38 -13.93 12.36
CA ARG A 679 -10.40 -13.73 11.32
C ARG A 679 -10.34 -12.27 10.88
N ALA A 680 -9.85 -12.03 9.68
CA ALA A 680 -9.78 -10.73 9.04
C ALA A 680 -10.69 -10.73 7.80
N GLY A 681 -11.59 -9.78 7.72
CA GLY A 681 -12.48 -9.58 6.57
C GLY A 681 -12.95 -8.13 6.45
N ILE A 682 -13.82 -7.91 5.48
CA ILE A 682 -14.43 -6.61 5.15
C ILE A 682 -15.91 -6.81 4.82
N GLU A 683 -16.78 -5.88 5.19
CA GLU A 683 -18.19 -5.94 4.76
C GLU A 683 -18.31 -5.67 3.25
N HIS A 684 -19.45 -6.03 2.65
CA HIS A 684 -19.75 -5.72 1.25
C HIS A 684 -20.95 -4.78 1.17
N GLY A 685 -20.68 -3.48 1.17
CA GLY A 685 -21.69 -2.43 1.31
C GLY A 685 -22.22 -2.22 2.74
N PRO A 686 -23.15 -1.26 2.91
CA PRO A 686 -23.36 -0.52 4.15
C PRO A 686 -24.08 -1.30 5.27
N ALA A 687 -24.67 -2.45 4.93
CA ALA A 687 -25.18 -3.41 5.90
C ALA A 687 -24.75 -4.84 5.54
N ASN A 688 -23.58 -4.98 4.88
CA ASN A 688 -23.02 -6.26 4.43
C ASN A 688 -23.98 -6.98 3.46
N ASP A 689 -24.59 -6.22 2.56
CA ASP A 689 -25.80 -6.55 1.82
C ASP A 689 -25.72 -6.41 0.30
N GLU A 690 -24.67 -5.80 -0.24
CA GLU A 690 -24.54 -5.52 -1.67
C GLU A 690 -23.96 -6.71 -2.48
N PRO A 691 -24.48 -7.01 -3.69
CA PRO A 691 -24.03 -8.16 -4.46
C PRO A 691 -22.69 -7.88 -5.17
N GLY A 692 -21.73 -8.79 -5.02
CA GLY A 692 -20.44 -8.75 -5.72
C GLY A 692 -19.88 -10.14 -6.03
N ASP A 693 -18.88 -10.21 -6.91
CA ASP A 693 -17.95 -11.34 -7.07
C ASP A 693 -16.53 -10.86 -6.73
N TYR A 694 -16.05 -11.23 -5.55
CA TYR A 694 -14.81 -10.73 -4.97
C TYR A 694 -13.72 -11.82 -5.03
N SER A 695 -12.48 -11.40 -5.24
CA SER A 695 -11.30 -12.25 -5.01
C SER A 695 -10.22 -11.51 -4.23
N SER A 696 -9.56 -12.21 -3.32
CA SER A 696 -8.53 -11.63 -2.47
C SER A 696 -7.41 -12.60 -2.11
N THR A 697 -6.17 -12.10 -2.11
CA THR A 697 -4.97 -12.83 -1.72
C THR A 697 -4.34 -12.17 -0.50
N ALA A 698 -4.48 -12.82 0.66
CA ALA A 698 -3.96 -12.36 1.94
C ALA A 698 -2.49 -12.77 2.14
N TYR A 699 -1.62 -11.81 2.46
CA TYR A 699 -0.19 -12.02 2.72
C TYR A 699 0.08 -12.07 4.23
N TRP A 700 0.67 -13.16 4.71
CA TRP A 700 0.93 -13.33 6.15
C TRP A 700 2.09 -14.30 6.43
N TYR A 701 2.57 -14.28 7.67
CA TYR A 701 3.53 -15.27 8.17
C TYR A 701 2.88 -16.17 9.22
N GLY A 702 2.99 -17.48 9.03
CA GLY A 702 2.42 -18.50 9.90
C GLY A 702 3.47 -19.23 10.73
N ALA A 703 3.20 -19.47 12.01
CA ALA A 703 4.10 -20.21 12.88
C ALA A 703 4.29 -21.66 12.41
N ARG A 704 5.54 -22.10 12.32
CA ARG A 704 5.93 -23.43 11.84
C ARG A 704 5.35 -24.53 12.73
N ALA A 705 4.82 -25.59 12.13
CA ALA A 705 4.14 -26.65 12.89
C ALA A 705 5.08 -27.30 13.93
N GLY A 706 4.72 -27.14 15.21
CA GLY A 706 5.52 -27.60 16.36
C GLY A 706 6.30 -26.49 17.09
N ALA A 707 6.41 -25.29 16.52
CA ALA A 707 6.86 -24.11 17.25
C ALA A 707 5.90 -23.81 18.40
N ARG A 708 6.42 -23.39 19.55
CA ARG A 708 5.62 -23.03 20.73
C ARG A 708 5.46 -21.52 20.80
N PRO A 709 4.24 -20.97 20.84
CA PRO A 709 4.02 -19.57 21.16
C PRO A 709 4.65 -19.20 22.52
N SER A 710 5.23 -18.01 22.63
CA SER A 710 5.66 -17.43 23.90
C SER A 710 4.42 -17.11 24.75
N VAL A 711 4.08 -17.97 25.70
CA VAL A 711 2.93 -17.79 26.59
C VAL A 711 3.21 -16.62 27.53
N GLY A 712 2.66 -15.43 27.23
CA GLY A 712 3.13 -14.20 27.87
C GLY A 712 2.25 -12.96 27.76
N LEU A 713 0.95 -13.00 28.05
CA LEU A 713 0.23 -11.90 28.71
C LEU A 713 -1.11 -12.40 29.30
N PRO A 714 -1.58 -11.88 30.46
CA PRO A 714 -2.99 -11.98 30.84
C PRO A 714 -3.83 -11.15 29.85
N GLN A 715 -5.08 -11.55 29.61
CA GLN A 715 -6.05 -10.66 28.97
C GLN A 715 -6.22 -9.39 29.82
N PRO A 716 -6.41 -8.20 29.21
CA PRO A 716 -6.84 -7.03 29.96
C PRO A 716 -8.20 -7.31 30.62
N PRO A 717 -8.50 -6.72 31.78
CA PRO A 717 -9.88 -6.71 32.26
C PRO A 717 -10.74 -6.01 31.22
N ALA A 718 -11.92 -6.56 30.92
CA ALA A 718 -12.91 -5.88 30.09
C ALA A 718 -13.17 -4.48 30.65
N GLU A 719 -13.32 -3.48 29.77
CA GLU A 719 -13.59 -2.12 30.21
C GLU A 719 -14.88 -2.11 31.02
N GLN A 720 -14.82 -1.53 32.22
CA GLN A 720 -16.02 -1.31 33.01
C GLN A 720 -16.82 -0.22 32.31
N PRO A 721 -18.11 -0.43 31.97
CA PRO A 721 -18.93 0.62 31.40
C PRO A 721 -18.93 1.84 32.34
N PRO A 722 -19.00 3.07 31.80
CA PRO A 722 -18.94 4.28 32.60
C PRO A 722 -20.00 4.26 33.70
N ARG A 723 -19.57 4.52 34.94
CA ARG A 723 -20.46 4.46 36.11
C ARG A 723 -21.56 5.51 36.03
N ASP A 724 -22.80 5.02 36.09
CA ASP A 724 -23.98 5.70 36.61
C ASP A 724 -24.15 7.16 36.16
N LEU A 725 -24.58 7.33 34.90
CA LEU A 725 -25.36 8.52 34.53
C LEU A 725 -26.67 8.51 35.37
N PRO A 726 -27.15 9.66 35.86
CA PRO A 726 -28.34 9.71 36.70
C PRO A 726 -29.61 9.28 35.94
N GLU A 727 -30.45 8.47 36.60
CA GLU A 727 -31.70 7.94 36.03
C GLU A 727 -32.62 9.03 35.45
N ALA A 728 -33.10 8.80 34.22
CA ALA A 728 -34.24 9.52 33.67
C ALA A 728 -35.56 9.03 34.32
N PRO A 729 -36.52 9.92 34.60
CA PRO A 729 -37.78 9.54 35.27
C PRO A 729 -38.65 8.63 34.38
N PRO A 730 -39.41 7.70 34.97
CA PRO A 730 -40.13 6.67 34.21
C PRO A 730 -41.31 7.23 33.39
N VAL A 731 -41.36 6.85 32.11
CA VAL A 731 -42.44 7.21 31.19
C VAL A 731 -43.72 6.42 31.53
N VAL A 732 -44.85 7.12 31.61
CA VAL A 732 -46.17 6.52 31.80
C VAL A 732 -46.78 6.18 30.43
N PRO A 733 -47.27 4.95 30.18
CA PRO A 733 -47.80 4.57 28.87
C PRO A 733 -49.15 5.27 28.60
N SER A 734 -49.16 6.17 27.61
CA SER A 734 -50.37 6.84 27.12
C SER A 734 -51.18 5.96 26.16
N ARG A 735 -52.50 6.03 26.29
CA ARG A 735 -53.52 5.27 25.55
C ARG A 735 -53.63 5.76 24.08
N PRO A 736 -53.90 4.88 23.09
CA PRO A 736 -54.03 5.29 21.69
C PRO A 736 -55.24 6.22 21.45
N PRO A 737 -55.12 7.21 20.54
CA PRO A 737 -56.21 8.10 20.15
C PRO A 737 -57.17 7.45 19.14
N SER A 738 -58.33 8.09 18.94
CA SER A 738 -59.35 7.73 17.95
C SER A 738 -59.36 8.69 16.75
N GLU A 739 -60.06 8.30 15.69
CA GLU A 739 -60.22 9.07 14.42
C GLU A 739 -60.83 10.48 14.59
N PRO A 740 -60.64 11.40 13.61
CA PRO A 740 -60.80 12.83 13.80
C PRO A 740 -62.16 13.41 13.39
N GLU A 741 -62.45 14.62 13.87
CA GLU A 741 -63.43 15.55 13.28
C GLU A 741 -62.73 16.81 12.75
N THR A 742 -63.10 17.26 11.55
CA THR A 742 -62.71 18.57 11.00
C THR A 742 -63.73 19.64 11.39
N PRO A 743 -63.32 20.92 11.50
CA PRO A 743 -63.81 21.86 10.48
C PRO A 743 -62.88 23.05 10.11
N GLU A 744 -63.06 23.49 8.87
CA GLU A 744 -63.06 24.88 8.36
C GLU A 744 -61.85 25.83 8.58
N THR A 745 -61.11 25.98 7.48
CA THR A 745 -60.42 27.18 6.96
C THR A 745 -60.67 28.55 7.61
N SER A 746 -59.58 29.29 7.88
CA SER A 746 -59.50 30.72 7.56
C SER A 746 -58.06 31.21 7.32
N THR A 747 -57.89 32.05 6.30
CA THR A 747 -56.79 33.00 6.10
C THR A 747 -57.22 34.35 6.72
N PRO A 748 -56.34 35.33 7.06
CA PRO A 748 -55.27 35.82 6.18
C PRO A 748 -54.01 36.48 6.82
N GLU A 749 -53.23 37.10 5.92
CA GLU A 749 -52.31 38.24 6.10
C GLU A 749 -50.90 38.03 6.70
N THR A 750 -50.00 38.88 6.21
CA THR A 750 -48.53 38.79 6.34
C THR A 750 -47.98 39.95 7.16
N THR A 751 -46.88 39.74 7.90
CA THR A 751 -45.96 40.83 8.31
C THR A 751 -44.65 40.29 8.90
N GLY A 752 -43.54 41.00 8.67
CA GLY A 752 -42.47 41.16 9.67
C GLY A 752 -41.48 40.02 9.95
N GLN A 753 -40.63 39.69 8.96
CA GLN A 753 -39.16 39.87 9.05
C GLN A 753 -38.51 39.96 10.48
N ASP A 754 -37.61 39.03 10.83
CA ASP A 754 -36.12 39.21 10.76
C ASP A 754 -35.36 37.90 11.10
N ASP A 755 -34.12 37.80 10.57
CA ASP A 755 -32.93 37.00 10.91
C ASP A 755 -32.99 35.58 11.53
N GLY A 756 -32.26 34.66 10.87
CA GLY A 756 -31.77 33.39 11.41
C GLY A 756 -30.92 32.62 10.40
N ASP A 757 -29.61 32.47 10.64
CA ASP A 757 -28.70 31.72 9.76
C ASP A 757 -28.99 30.20 9.79
N THR A 758 -29.51 29.68 8.68
CA THR A 758 -29.51 28.23 8.41
C THR A 758 -28.20 27.88 7.69
N PRO A 759 -27.43 26.86 8.14
CA PRO A 759 -26.30 26.36 7.35
C PRO A 759 -26.82 25.84 5.99
N PRO A 760 -26.04 25.97 4.90
CA PRO A 760 -26.48 25.54 3.58
C PRO A 760 -26.71 24.03 3.55
N ASP A 761 -27.82 23.62 2.96
CA ASP A 761 -28.11 22.21 2.69
C ASP A 761 -27.08 21.63 1.71
N VAL A 762 -26.34 20.62 2.17
CA VAL A 762 -25.29 19.94 1.40
C VAL A 762 -25.88 19.21 0.19
N GLN A 763 -27.12 18.69 0.28
CA GLN A 763 -27.82 18.05 -0.84
C GLN A 763 -28.01 19.06 -1.99
N GLN A 764 -28.47 20.27 -1.67
CA GLN A 764 -28.67 21.34 -2.65
C GLN A 764 -27.34 21.77 -3.31
N VAL A 765 -26.24 21.84 -2.56
CA VAL A 765 -24.91 22.17 -3.11
C VAL A 765 -24.41 21.08 -4.07
N VAL A 766 -24.50 19.81 -3.69
CA VAL A 766 -24.09 18.68 -4.55
C VAL A 766 -24.95 18.62 -5.83
N ALA A 767 -26.28 18.77 -5.69
CA ALA A 767 -27.20 18.76 -6.82
C ALA A 767 -26.97 19.91 -7.81
N ASP A 768 -26.64 21.12 -7.33
CA ASP A 768 -26.38 22.26 -8.20
C ASP A 768 -24.97 22.22 -8.83
N VAL A 769 -23.97 21.61 -8.17
CA VAL A 769 -22.65 21.31 -8.78
C VAL A 769 -22.78 20.36 -9.97
N ILE A 770 -23.58 19.29 -9.83
CA ILE A 770 -23.86 18.34 -10.93
C ILE A 770 -24.52 19.08 -12.12
N ARG A 771 -25.53 19.92 -11.86
CA ARG A 771 -26.22 20.72 -12.89
C ARG A 771 -25.33 21.77 -13.56
N LEU A 772 -24.34 22.30 -12.85
CA LEU A 772 -23.36 23.25 -13.39
C LEU A 772 -22.40 22.61 -14.40
N HIS A 773 -22.10 21.32 -14.26
CA HIS A 773 -21.28 20.58 -15.21
C HIS A 773 -22.03 20.21 -16.50
N GLU A 774 -23.30 19.79 -16.40
CA GLU A 774 -24.11 19.44 -17.59
C GLU A 774 -24.32 20.62 -18.56
N ASN A 775 -24.31 21.85 -18.04
CA ASN A 775 -24.48 23.08 -18.84
C ASN A 775 -23.17 23.69 -19.36
N ARG A 776 -22.05 22.96 -19.32
CA ARG A 776 -20.78 23.32 -19.97
C ARG A 776 -20.20 22.15 -20.77
N ARG A 777 -20.91 21.78 -21.84
CA ARG A 777 -20.43 20.95 -22.96
C ARG A 777 -20.28 21.79 -24.23
#